data_AF-A0A384K746-F1
#
_entry.id   AF-A0A384K746-F1
#
_cell.length_a   1.000
_cell.length_b   1.000
_cell.length_c   1.000
_cell.angle_alpha   90.00
_cell.angle_beta   90.00
_cell.angle_gamma   90.00
#
_symmetry.space_group_name_H-M   'P 1'
#
loop_
_entity.id
_entity.type
_entity.pdbx_description
1 polymer ?
#
loop_
_entity_poly.entity_id
_entity_poly.type
_entity_poly.pdbx_seq_one_letter_code
_entity_poly.pdbx_strand_id
1 'polypeptide(L)'
;MSGTIVKPEEFHDALKQNVTDGWDMMVAYAQIPLNRSLSKAWDRKAEFTKLTYSFQVIYDTVVIDQNFVVDLGAPSLQFDTTSDMAIAILTMMINGTVTTDTTISGVKTPGTPKAIPKDVYQLQVTVPIVGITGNQVWDHDHAIKFEGKGDDQPCHLIFHFRNDRSTWDILGHCSSVLNDDTFDKQMQQSLNSFKDHFKSKDNTHWIDYKVAEVTNKQYPTDSDSGVLCPKSFTMSSQEGYLLVFITTTGKDGTQNPRFNTKSKKTIAPIINDYEASIVIHHDLFVDYVCDQMKTTFKGQKITIAKESTLTGAKLSMTMDDTASWDLSKTPGHLDFTCKPKIEYKNFDLTLDLFDNSNFETKFTWTWAPELDIEWYEVEDSQGINTHQWGVVKTTSELSTDPASFFTIDKEKSELQMACKISRSNDKPKMDYKAKSVGNKDAEYYTWKGSDSIPNEFDEDKDDVQYLVPSDMDFVFQGLNYFSAQNVFVPGVKFIEAKTEMMPYDVVLLGTMPEQPDEPTGYRTLPRRMVMDDYATDPIQDFLEDIYSNGYFMGDLIHHITNSDPEGVCKVIQDRGFENLDPVEVHQALQKFSIPGPDFDVRYAGGSYQVQDTTSTPVKELFVHSRYRDILRAYSDYFMPWVRALIC
;
A
#
# COMPACT_ATOMS: atom_id res chain seq x y z
N MET A 1 -17.67 5.86 -20.57
CA MET A 1 -18.25 4.55 -20.93
C MET A 1 -18.06 3.62 -19.74
N SER A 2 -19.13 2.96 -19.30
CA SER A 2 -19.10 2.08 -18.13
C SER A 2 -18.10 0.94 -18.30
N GLY A 3 -17.16 0.80 -17.36
CA GLY A 3 -16.29 -0.36 -17.31
C GLY A 3 -17.13 -1.59 -16.95
N THR A 4 -17.28 -2.53 -17.88
CA THR A 4 -17.98 -3.78 -17.58
C THR A 4 -17.10 -4.63 -16.69
N ILE A 5 -17.62 -5.09 -15.54
CA ILE A 5 -16.94 -6.11 -14.75
C ILE A 5 -17.02 -7.43 -15.52
N VAL A 6 -15.87 -8.04 -15.76
CA VAL A 6 -15.74 -9.25 -16.59
C VAL A 6 -15.22 -10.43 -15.75
N LYS A 7 -15.24 -11.62 -16.35
CA LYS A 7 -14.67 -12.83 -15.74
C LYS A 7 -13.13 -12.73 -15.66
N PRO A 8 -12.48 -13.46 -14.74
CA PRO A 8 -11.02 -13.46 -14.61
C PRO A 8 -10.28 -13.71 -15.92
N GLU A 9 -10.73 -14.69 -16.72
CA GLU A 9 -10.18 -15.01 -18.05
C GLU A 9 -10.20 -13.81 -19.02
N GLU A 10 -11.37 -13.16 -19.16
CA GLU A 10 -11.55 -12.00 -20.05
C GLU A 10 -10.77 -10.78 -19.55
N PHE A 11 -10.64 -10.63 -18.23
CA PHE A 11 -9.82 -9.59 -17.61
C PHE A 11 -8.34 -9.82 -17.92
N HIS A 12 -7.83 -11.03 -17.67
CA HIS A 12 -6.44 -11.41 -17.94
C HIS A 12 -6.07 -11.18 -19.40
N ASP A 13 -6.89 -11.67 -20.32
CA ASP A 13 -6.68 -11.50 -21.77
C ASP A 13 -6.67 -10.03 -22.20
N ALA A 14 -7.56 -9.21 -21.62
CA ALA A 14 -7.62 -7.78 -21.93
C ALA A 14 -6.40 -7.01 -21.42
N LEU A 15 -5.66 -7.57 -20.46
CA LEU A 15 -4.49 -6.95 -19.82
C LEU A 15 -3.15 -7.43 -20.38
N LYS A 16 -3.14 -8.16 -21.50
CA LYS A 16 -1.91 -8.54 -22.23
C LYS A 16 -1.29 -7.36 -23.01
N GLN A 17 -1.12 -6.24 -22.31
CA GLN A 17 -0.61 -4.96 -22.80
C GLN A 17 -0.36 -4.01 -21.62
N ASN A 18 0.36 -2.92 -21.87
CA ASN A 18 0.45 -1.81 -20.94
C ASN A 18 -0.93 -1.15 -20.77
N VAL A 19 -1.40 -1.03 -19.52
CA VAL A 19 -2.65 -0.35 -19.15
C VAL A 19 -2.48 0.82 -18.18
N THR A 20 -1.24 1.16 -17.81
CA THR A 20 -0.90 2.30 -16.95
C THR A 20 -0.76 3.61 -17.73
N ASP A 21 -0.95 3.59 -19.05
CA ASP A 21 -0.88 4.76 -19.95
C ASP A 21 0.44 5.54 -19.82
N GLY A 22 1.54 4.78 -19.75
CA GLY A 22 2.90 5.31 -19.64
C GLY A 22 3.30 5.80 -18.25
N TRP A 23 2.43 5.66 -17.24
CA TRP A 23 2.79 5.84 -15.85
C TRP A 23 3.42 4.57 -15.28
N ASP A 24 4.20 4.68 -14.22
CA ASP A 24 4.84 3.53 -13.59
C ASP A 24 3.83 2.62 -12.88
N MET A 25 2.79 3.23 -12.31
CA MET A 25 1.76 2.54 -11.54
C MET A 25 0.40 3.19 -11.70
N MET A 26 -0.65 2.39 -11.50
CA MET A 26 -2.03 2.84 -11.40
C MET A 26 -2.71 2.16 -10.21
N VAL A 27 -3.48 2.92 -9.44
CA VAL A 27 -4.31 2.40 -8.35
C VAL A 27 -5.77 2.74 -8.63
N ALA A 28 -6.65 1.75 -8.54
CA ALA A 28 -8.09 1.92 -8.78
C ALA A 28 -8.91 1.64 -7.53
N TYR A 29 -9.91 2.47 -7.27
CA TYR A 29 -10.82 2.36 -6.13
C TYR A 29 -12.28 2.30 -6.57
N ALA A 30 -13.00 1.27 -6.15
CA ALA A 30 -14.41 1.12 -6.46
C ALA A 30 -15.30 2.12 -5.70
N GLN A 31 -16.26 2.71 -6.40
CA GLN A 31 -17.18 3.72 -5.89
C GLN A 31 -18.03 3.23 -4.69
N ILE A 32 -18.44 1.96 -4.66
CA ILE A 32 -19.32 1.42 -3.61
C ILE A 32 -18.66 1.48 -2.21
N PRO A 33 -17.48 0.89 -2.00
CA PRO A 33 -16.79 0.99 -0.71
C PRO A 33 -16.37 2.42 -0.39
N LEU A 34 -16.06 3.26 -1.37
CA LEU A 34 -15.84 4.70 -1.15
C LEU A 34 -17.08 5.41 -0.58
N ASN A 35 -18.27 5.13 -1.13
CA ASN A 35 -19.53 5.63 -0.60
C ASN A 35 -19.78 5.18 0.84
N ARG A 36 -19.45 3.92 1.16
CA ARG A 36 -19.58 3.39 2.52
C ARG A 36 -18.69 4.16 3.50
N SER A 37 -17.43 4.38 3.14
CA SER A 37 -16.47 5.16 3.94
C SER A 37 -16.90 6.62 4.09
N LEU A 38 -17.37 7.24 3.00
CA LEU A 38 -17.85 8.62 2.99
C LEU A 38 -19.10 8.79 3.87
N SER A 39 -20.06 7.86 3.80
CA SER A 39 -21.24 7.87 4.66
C SER A 39 -20.87 7.79 6.14
N LYS A 40 -19.97 6.86 6.51
CA LYS A 40 -19.48 6.76 7.90
C LYS A 40 -18.80 8.05 8.36
N ALA A 41 -17.98 8.67 7.51
CA ALA A 41 -17.32 9.95 7.82
C ALA A 41 -18.32 11.11 7.96
N TRP A 42 -19.38 11.11 7.15
CA TRP A 42 -20.46 12.09 7.20
C TRP A 42 -21.26 11.98 8.51
N ASP A 43 -21.71 10.77 8.85
CA ASP A 43 -22.55 10.52 10.03
C ASP A 43 -21.84 10.84 11.36
N ARG A 44 -20.50 10.79 11.38
CA ARG A 44 -19.70 11.12 12.57
C ARG A 44 -19.70 12.62 12.91
N LYS A 45 -19.98 13.50 11.95
CA LYS A 45 -19.92 14.96 12.15
C LYS A 45 -21.33 15.52 12.37
N ALA A 46 -21.61 15.94 13.60
CA ALA A 46 -22.88 16.58 13.96
C ALA A 46 -23.12 17.94 13.25
N GLU A 47 -22.07 18.53 12.65
CA GLU A 47 -22.10 19.80 11.93
C GLU A 47 -23.02 19.80 10.70
N PHE A 48 -23.28 18.62 10.12
CA PHE A 48 -24.16 18.45 8.95
C PHE A 48 -25.62 18.26 9.31
N THR A 49 -25.88 17.94 10.58
CA THR A 49 -27.23 17.80 11.12
C THR A 49 -27.68 19.17 11.65
N LYS A 50 -28.67 19.78 10.99
CA LYS A 50 -29.33 21.05 11.39
C LYS A 50 -28.59 22.34 11.00
N LEU A 51 -28.26 22.46 9.74
CA LEU A 51 -27.79 23.69 9.13
C LEU A 51 -28.91 24.75 9.12
N THR A 52 -28.63 25.95 9.62
CA THR A 52 -29.62 27.04 9.68
C THR A 52 -29.19 28.20 8.79
N TYR A 53 -30.10 28.63 7.90
CA TYR A 53 -29.82 29.69 6.94
C TYR A 53 -30.99 30.65 6.82
N SER A 54 -30.68 31.92 6.54
CA SER A 54 -31.69 32.96 6.34
C SER A 54 -31.37 33.73 5.07
N PHE A 55 -32.37 33.88 4.19
CA PHE A 55 -32.27 34.69 2.99
C PHE A 55 -33.31 35.78 3.04
N GLN A 56 -32.95 36.96 2.56
CA GLN A 56 -33.86 38.08 2.44
C GLN A 56 -34.02 38.46 0.98
N VAL A 57 -35.27 38.53 0.52
CA VAL A 57 -35.60 39.02 -0.82
C VAL A 57 -36.44 40.28 -0.66
N ILE A 58 -36.00 41.36 -1.30
CA ILE A 58 -36.65 42.69 -1.20
C ILE A 58 -37.30 43.01 -2.55
N TYR A 59 -38.61 43.22 -2.54
CA TYR A 59 -39.40 43.72 -3.66
C TYR A 59 -40.10 45.03 -3.24
N ASP A 60 -39.48 46.17 -3.54
CA ASP A 60 -39.99 47.50 -3.20
C ASP A 60 -40.32 47.64 -1.70
N THR A 61 -41.60 47.62 -1.31
CA THR A 61 -42.08 47.72 0.08
C THR A 61 -42.29 46.37 0.78
N VAL A 62 -42.05 45.26 0.08
CA VAL A 62 -42.20 43.89 0.58
C VAL A 62 -40.83 43.27 0.82
N VAL A 63 -40.59 42.81 2.04
CA VAL A 63 -39.39 42.05 2.43
C VAL A 63 -39.81 40.63 2.80
N ILE A 64 -39.22 39.63 2.16
CA ILE A 64 -39.48 38.21 2.43
C ILE A 64 -38.23 37.64 3.11
N ASP A 65 -38.36 37.20 4.36
CA ASP A 65 -37.30 36.48 5.08
C ASP A 65 -37.60 34.98 5.00
N GLN A 66 -36.72 34.21 4.36
CA GLN A 66 -36.81 32.75 4.31
C GLN A 66 -35.78 32.12 5.24
N ASN A 67 -36.25 31.45 6.28
CA ASN A 67 -35.43 30.75 7.26
C ASN A 67 -35.51 29.25 7.04
N PHE A 68 -34.37 28.62 6.82
CA PHE A 68 -34.22 27.19 6.60
C PHE A 68 -33.57 26.55 7.81
N VAL A 69 -34.07 25.37 8.17
CA VAL A 69 -33.42 24.44 9.08
C VAL A 69 -33.30 23.12 8.33
N VAL A 70 -32.13 22.85 7.77
CA VAL A 70 -31.88 21.74 6.83
C VAL A 70 -30.99 20.69 7.47
N ASP A 71 -31.30 19.45 7.15
CA ASP A 71 -30.45 18.29 7.41
C ASP A 71 -30.06 17.68 6.07
N LEU A 72 -28.75 17.65 5.79
CA LEU A 72 -28.20 17.06 4.58
C LEU A 72 -27.85 15.60 4.88
N GLY A 73 -28.54 14.70 4.20
CA GLY A 73 -28.22 13.27 4.26
C GLY A 73 -26.82 12.98 3.70
N ALA A 74 -26.26 11.85 4.08
CA ALA A 74 -24.95 11.41 3.61
C ALA A 74 -24.84 11.44 2.07
N PRO A 75 -23.75 11.99 1.51
CA PRO A 75 -23.58 12.14 0.08
C PRO A 75 -23.36 10.79 -0.59
N SER A 76 -24.07 10.58 -1.69
CA SER A 76 -23.73 9.55 -2.66
C SER A 76 -22.72 10.09 -3.67
N LEU A 77 -21.54 9.49 -3.70
CA LEU A 77 -20.44 9.74 -4.62
C LEU A 77 -20.62 8.98 -5.93
N GLN A 78 -20.47 9.69 -7.03
CA GLN A 78 -20.25 9.19 -8.38
C GLN A 78 -19.06 9.92 -9.02
N PHE A 79 -18.54 9.40 -10.11
CA PHE A 79 -17.45 10.04 -10.86
C PHE A 79 -17.90 10.43 -12.26
N ASP A 80 -17.63 11.67 -12.64
CA ASP A 80 -17.83 12.13 -14.02
C ASP A 80 -16.67 11.65 -14.90
N THR A 81 -16.98 11.22 -16.12
CA THR A 81 -16.02 10.68 -17.10
C THR A 81 -15.85 11.55 -18.33
N THR A 82 -16.55 12.69 -18.37
CA THR A 82 -16.54 13.61 -19.52
C THR A 82 -15.45 14.67 -19.42
N SER A 83 -14.90 14.88 -18.22
CA SER A 83 -13.81 15.80 -17.95
C SER A 83 -12.44 15.15 -18.12
N ASP A 84 -11.45 15.99 -18.42
CA ASP A 84 -10.03 15.64 -18.44
C ASP A 84 -9.41 15.58 -17.05
N MET A 85 -10.15 16.01 -16.02
CA MET A 85 -9.75 15.94 -14.60
C MET A 85 -10.68 15.02 -13.83
N ALA A 86 -10.19 14.47 -12.72
CA ALA A 86 -11.03 13.75 -11.79
C ALA A 86 -12.12 14.66 -11.19
N ILE A 87 -13.38 14.35 -11.49
CA ILE A 87 -14.55 15.08 -11.00
C ILE A 87 -15.44 14.11 -10.23
N ALA A 88 -15.83 14.52 -9.03
CA ALA A 88 -16.83 13.86 -8.21
C ALA A 88 -18.21 14.52 -8.41
N ILE A 89 -19.25 13.70 -8.41
CA ILE A 89 -20.65 14.12 -8.32
C ILE A 89 -21.17 13.62 -6.97
N LEU A 90 -21.47 14.54 -6.07
CA LEU A 90 -21.98 14.25 -4.73
C LEU A 90 -23.48 14.57 -4.69
N THR A 91 -24.31 13.60 -4.36
CA THR A 91 -25.76 13.77 -4.26
C THR A 91 -26.22 13.56 -2.82
N MET A 92 -26.77 14.60 -2.19
CA MET A 92 -27.22 14.60 -0.80
C MET A 92 -28.73 14.80 -0.71
N MET A 93 -29.39 14.04 0.16
CA MET A 93 -30.83 14.24 0.42
C MET A 93 -31.06 15.52 1.23
N ILE A 94 -32.04 16.32 0.85
CA ILE A 94 -32.40 17.55 1.57
C ILE A 94 -33.63 17.26 2.43
N ASN A 95 -33.46 17.29 3.75
CA ASN A 95 -34.55 17.21 4.72
C ASN A 95 -34.61 18.49 5.55
N GLY A 96 -35.75 18.76 6.21
CA GLY A 96 -35.83 19.87 7.15
C GLY A 96 -37.11 20.69 7.06
N THR A 97 -37.02 21.96 7.43
CA THR A 97 -38.14 22.90 7.39
C THR A 97 -37.74 24.24 6.78
N VAL A 98 -38.71 24.90 6.15
CA VAL A 98 -38.59 26.28 5.67
C VAL A 98 -39.68 27.12 6.32
N THR A 99 -39.33 28.30 6.80
CA THR A 99 -40.24 29.30 7.36
C THR A 99 -40.11 30.56 6.51
N THR A 100 -41.23 31.15 6.08
CA THR A 100 -41.23 32.33 5.23
C THR A 100 -41.97 33.46 5.93
N ASP A 101 -41.23 34.41 6.49
CA ASP A 101 -41.80 35.63 7.05
C ASP A 101 -41.96 36.67 5.94
N THR A 102 -43.01 37.47 6.00
CA THR A 102 -43.25 38.55 5.04
C THR A 102 -43.47 39.86 5.78
N THR A 103 -42.71 40.88 5.43
CA THR A 103 -42.87 42.25 5.93
C THR A 103 -43.42 43.11 4.81
N ILE A 104 -44.61 43.69 5.00
CA ILE A 104 -45.23 44.60 4.02
C ILE A 104 -45.37 45.96 4.69
N SER A 105 -44.79 47.01 4.08
CA SER A 105 -44.88 48.38 4.59
C SER A 105 -44.47 48.50 6.07
N GLY A 106 -43.44 47.76 6.48
CA GLY A 106 -42.91 47.73 7.84
C GLY A 106 -43.64 46.81 8.84
N VAL A 107 -44.72 46.13 8.43
CA VAL A 107 -45.45 45.18 9.29
C VAL A 107 -44.99 43.75 8.99
N LYS A 108 -44.28 43.13 9.95
CA LYS A 108 -43.79 41.75 9.84
C LYS A 108 -44.88 40.74 10.20
N THR A 109 -45.17 39.85 9.26
CA THR A 109 -46.05 38.68 9.43
C THR A 109 -45.18 37.42 9.48
N PRO A 110 -45.06 36.75 10.63
CA PRO A 110 -44.26 35.53 10.74
C PRO A 110 -44.93 34.38 9.99
N GLY A 111 -44.13 33.60 9.27
CA GLY A 111 -44.58 32.39 8.59
C GLY A 111 -44.73 31.21 9.53
N THR A 112 -45.48 30.20 9.11
CA THR A 112 -45.44 28.88 9.76
C THR A 112 -44.35 28.01 9.14
N PRO A 113 -43.59 27.25 9.93
CA PRO A 113 -42.62 26.29 9.39
C PRO A 113 -43.34 25.23 8.55
N LYS A 114 -42.90 25.06 7.30
CA LYS A 114 -43.34 24.01 6.39
C LYS A 114 -42.23 22.97 6.28
N ALA A 115 -42.58 21.69 6.40
CA ALA A 115 -41.62 20.60 6.20
C ALA A 115 -41.23 20.48 4.73
N ILE A 116 -39.95 20.28 4.48
CA ILE A 116 -39.45 19.84 3.18
C ILE A 116 -39.92 18.38 3.01
N PRO A 117 -40.62 18.05 1.91
CA PRO A 117 -41.05 16.68 1.65
C PRO A 117 -39.86 15.71 1.67
N LYS A 118 -39.96 14.68 2.51
CA LYS A 118 -38.93 13.64 2.61
C LYS A 118 -38.75 12.96 1.27
N ASP A 119 -37.49 12.67 0.94
CA ASP A 119 -37.11 11.88 -0.21
C ASP A 119 -37.45 12.47 -1.59
N VAL A 120 -37.84 13.75 -1.66
CA VAL A 120 -38.21 14.41 -2.93
C VAL A 120 -37.08 15.25 -3.52
N TYR A 121 -36.32 15.95 -2.67
CA TYR A 121 -35.33 16.93 -3.11
C TYR A 121 -33.91 16.49 -2.74
N GLN A 122 -32.99 16.69 -3.67
CA GLN A 122 -31.58 16.35 -3.53
C GLN A 122 -30.71 17.53 -3.95
N LEU A 123 -29.62 17.76 -3.21
CA LEU A 123 -28.54 18.65 -3.60
C LEU A 123 -27.51 17.83 -4.37
N GLN A 124 -27.32 18.13 -5.65
CA GLN A 124 -26.24 17.57 -6.44
C GLN A 124 -25.12 18.60 -6.57
N VAL A 125 -23.90 18.18 -6.28
CA VAL A 125 -22.69 18.99 -6.39
C VAL A 125 -21.71 18.29 -7.29
N THR A 126 -21.32 18.94 -8.38
CA THR A 126 -20.22 18.49 -9.24
C THR A 126 -18.98 19.25 -8.83
N VAL A 127 -17.95 18.54 -8.37
CA VAL A 127 -16.78 19.13 -7.70
C VAL A 127 -15.49 18.45 -8.17
N PRO A 128 -14.43 19.21 -8.50
CA PRO A 128 -13.14 18.63 -8.83
C PRO A 128 -12.48 17.96 -7.61
N ILE A 129 -11.78 16.87 -7.86
CA ILE A 129 -10.92 16.21 -6.88
C ILE A 129 -9.51 16.74 -7.11
N VAL A 130 -8.91 17.36 -6.10
CA VAL A 130 -7.58 17.99 -6.19
C VAL A 130 -6.68 17.54 -5.05
N GLY A 131 -5.36 17.66 -5.25
CA GLY A 131 -4.39 17.48 -4.18
C GLY A 131 -4.18 18.75 -3.38
N ILE A 132 -3.88 18.62 -2.08
CA ILE A 132 -3.46 19.69 -1.19
C ILE A 132 -2.22 19.26 -0.42
N THR A 133 -1.22 20.13 -0.38
CA THR A 133 -0.01 19.96 0.41
C THR A 133 0.20 21.20 1.27
N GLY A 134 0.03 21.06 2.59
CA GLY A 134 0.00 22.23 3.49
C GLY A 134 -1.09 23.23 3.08
N ASN A 135 -0.69 24.43 2.66
CA ASN A 135 -1.60 25.48 2.17
C ASN A 135 -1.70 25.55 0.63
N GLN A 136 -0.95 24.71 -0.10
CA GLN A 136 -0.96 24.69 -1.56
C GLN A 136 -2.06 23.77 -2.07
N VAL A 137 -2.89 24.26 -3.00
CA VAL A 137 -3.90 23.49 -3.73
C VAL A 137 -3.39 23.24 -5.15
N TRP A 138 -3.50 22.00 -5.62
CA TRP A 138 -3.03 21.56 -6.93
C TRP A 138 -4.22 21.33 -7.88
N ASP A 139 -4.78 22.41 -8.43
CA ASP A 139 -6.02 22.42 -9.23
C ASP A 139 -5.82 22.76 -10.74
N HIS A 140 -4.58 23.07 -11.13
CA HIS A 140 -4.20 23.44 -12.51
C HIS A 140 -3.10 22.56 -13.11
N ASP A 141 -2.41 21.76 -12.29
CA ASP A 141 -1.27 20.96 -12.74
C ASP A 141 -1.70 19.59 -13.26
N HIS A 142 -1.09 19.18 -14.38
CA HIS A 142 -1.30 17.85 -14.96
C HIS A 142 -0.84 16.73 -14.02
N ALA A 143 0.25 16.97 -13.30
CA ALA A 143 0.82 16.05 -12.32
C ALA A 143 1.21 16.81 -11.06
N ILE A 144 0.78 16.28 -9.91
CA ILE A 144 1.16 16.77 -8.59
C ILE A 144 2.56 16.21 -8.30
N LYS A 145 3.52 17.10 -8.04
CA LYS A 145 4.92 16.73 -7.83
C LYS A 145 5.29 16.88 -6.36
N PHE A 146 5.97 15.87 -5.83
CA PHE A 146 6.62 15.96 -4.53
C PHE A 146 7.97 16.68 -4.70
N GLU A 147 7.95 18.02 -4.82
CA GLU A 147 9.18 18.82 -4.95
C GLU A 147 9.81 19.10 -3.58
N GLY A 148 11.04 18.61 -3.36
CA GLY A 148 11.89 19.06 -2.24
C GLY A 148 12.64 17.93 -1.54
N LYS A 149 13.97 18.08 -1.40
CA LYS A 149 14.75 17.31 -0.42
C LYS A 149 14.44 17.87 0.96
N GLY A 150 13.80 17.11 1.84
CA GLY A 150 13.85 17.43 3.27
C GLY A 150 12.66 17.01 4.11
N ASP A 151 11.44 17.04 3.59
CA ASP A 151 10.25 16.72 4.37
C ASP A 151 9.37 15.69 3.66
N ASP A 152 9.12 14.57 4.34
CA ASP A 152 8.09 13.59 4.02
C ASP A 152 6.71 14.27 4.08
N GLN A 153 6.28 14.94 3.00
CA GLN A 153 5.02 15.68 2.99
C GLN A 153 3.91 14.86 2.34
N PRO A 154 2.89 14.40 3.11
CA PRO A 154 1.72 13.80 2.52
C PRO A 154 0.93 14.83 1.70
N CYS A 155 0.49 14.45 0.51
CA CYS A 155 -0.47 15.20 -0.29
C CYS A 155 -1.87 14.64 -0.04
N HIS A 156 -2.80 15.47 0.43
CA HIS A 156 -4.17 15.05 0.70
C HIS A 156 -5.06 15.32 -0.51
N LEU A 157 -5.82 14.32 -0.95
CA LEU A 157 -6.83 14.50 -1.99
C LEU A 157 -8.13 14.98 -1.33
N ILE A 158 -8.72 16.04 -1.86
CA ILE A 158 -9.96 16.60 -1.34
C ILE A 158 -11.02 16.79 -2.43
N PHE A 159 -12.28 16.80 -2.02
CA PHE A 159 -13.33 17.44 -2.83
C PHE A 159 -13.18 18.95 -2.66
N HIS A 160 -12.75 19.64 -3.70
CA HIS A 160 -12.43 21.06 -3.59
C HIS A 160 -13.66 21.91 -3.80
N PHE A 161 -14.45 22.25 -2.77
CA PHE A 161 -15.70 23.00 -3.00
C PHE A 161 -15.47 24.49 -3.31
N ARG A 162 -14.30 25.02 -2.95
CA ARG A 162 -13.98 26.45 -3.00
C ARG A 162 -13.35 26.90 -4.32
N ASN A 163 -13.94 26.52 -5.45
CA ASN A 163 -13.43 26.81 -6.79
C ASN A 163 -14.53 27.31 -7.75
N ASP A 164 -14.13 27.77 -8.94
CA ASP A 164 -15.04 28.34 -9.95
C ASP A 164 -15.62 27.31 -10.94
N ARG A 165 -15.14 26.07 -10.91
CA ARG A 165 -15.60 24.94 -11.74
C ARG A 165 -16.69 24.11 -11.06
N SER A 166 -16.89 24.23 -9.75
CA SER A 166 -17.95 23.50 -9.05
C SER A 166 -19.33 23.96 -9.51
N THR A 167 -20.21 23.00 -9.82
CA THR A 167 -21.62 23.27 -10.08
C THR A 167 -22.47 22.74 -8.95
N TRP A 168 -23.55 23.48 -8.67
CA TRP A 168 -24.50 23.17 -7.62
C TRP A 168 -25.86 23.16 -8.25
N ASP A 169 -26.58 22.06 -8.08
CA ASP A 169 -27.89 21.84 -8.67
C ASP A 169 -28.84 21.21 -7.65
N ILE A 170 -30.13 21.53 -7.78
CA ILE A 170 -31.18 20.89 -6.99
C ILE A 170 -31.90 19.92 -7.90
N LEU A 171 -31.81 18.64 -7.60
CA LEU A 171 -32.60 17.62 -8.25
C LEU A 171 -33.91 17.44 -7.48
N GLY A 172 -35.00 17.32 -8.23
CA GLY A 172 -36.32 17.06 -7.68
C GLY A 172 -37.36 17.02 -8.77
N HIS A 173 -38.39 16.21 -8.59
CA HIS A 173 -39.53 16.17 -9.49
C HIS A 173 -40.76 16.78 -8.81
N CYS A 174 -41.58 17.49 -9.61
CA CYS A 174 -43.01 17.64 -9.33
C CYS A 174 -43.60 16.23 -9.33
N SER A 175 -43.54 15.57 -8.18
CA SER A 175 -44.22 14.30 -8.00
C SER A 175 -45.71 14.60 -7.86
N SER A 176 -46.55 13.79 -8.50
CA SER A 176 -48.01 13.79 -8.32
C SER A 176 -48.47 13.52 -6.87
N VAL A 177 -47.55 13.46 -5.91
CA VAL A 177 -47.78 13.30 -4.47
C VAL A 177 -48.13 14.63 -3.81
N LEU A 178 -47.64 15.75 -4.38
CA LEU A 178 -47.94 17.10 -3.93
C LEU A 178 -49.03 17.63 -4.87
N ASN A 179 -50.30 17.41 -4.52
CA ASN A 179 -51.47 17.89 -5.31
C ASN A 179 -51.59 19.45 -5.35
N ASP A 180 -50.49 20.19 -5.20
CA ASP A 180 -50.42 21.65 -5.15
C ASP A 180 -49.21 22.20 -5.92
N ASP A 181 -49.42 22.52 -7.20
CA ASP A 181 -48.44 23.17 -8.08
C ASP A 181 -47.86 24.48 -7.52
N THR A 182 -48.59 25.16 -6.62
CA THR A 182 -48.16 26.44 -6.03
C THR A 182 -47.13 26.20 -4.94
N PHE A 183 -47.33 25.18 -4.10
CA PHE A 183 -46.39 24.78 -3.07
C PHE A 183 -45.06 24.33 -3.70
N ASP A 184 -45.11 23.54 -4.77
CA ASP A 184 -43.90 23.06 -5.47
C ASP A 184 -43.09 24.20 -6.09
N LYS A 185 -43.75 25.16 -6.75
CA LYS A 185 -43.05 26.34 -7.31
C LYS A 185 -42.42 27.20 -6.23
N GLN A 186 -43.11 27.43 -5.11
CA GLN A 186 -42.56 28.18 -3.97
C GLN A 186 -41.39 27.44 -3.32
N MET A 187 -41.49 26.13 -3.16
CA MET A 187 -40.43 25.28 -2.61
C MET A 187 -39.21 25.27 -3.54
N GLN A 188 -39.39 25.13 -4.84
CA GLN A 188 -38.31 25.19 -5.84
C GLN A 188 -37.60 26.55 -5.84
N GLN A 189 -38.34 27.67 -5.73
CA GLN A 189 -37.72 29.00 -5.58
C GLN A 189 -36.90 29.08 -4.29
N SER A 190 -37.44 28.58 -3.18
CA SER A 190 -36.78 28.52 -1.88
C SER A 190 -35.49 27.68 -1.96
N LEU A 191 -35.53 26.52 -2.61
CA LEU A 191 -34.37 25.65 -2.81
C LEU A 191 -33.34 26.24 -3.79
N ASN A 192 -33.74 27.09 -4.73
CA ASN A 192 -32.79 27.84 -5.56
C ASN A 192 -32.01 28.89 -4.74
N SER A 193 -32.66 29.58 -3.80
CA SER A 193 -31.96 30.45 -2.84
C SER A 193 -30.98 29.66 -1.96
N PHE A 194 -31.39 28.45 -1.53
CA PHE A 194 -30.52 27.52 -0.82
C PHE A 194 -29.30 27.13 -1.67
N LYS A 195 -29.48 26.80 -2.95
CA LYS A 195 -28.39 26.53 -3.90
C LYS A 195 -27.42 27.70 -4.03
N ASP A 196 -27.91 28.93 -4.13
CA ASP A 196 -27.07 30.12 -4.26
C ASP A 196 -26.23 30.41 -3.00
N HIS A 197 -26.67 29.95 -1.82
CA HIS A 197 -25.86 29.99 -0.60
C HIS A 197 -24.55 29.23 -0.74
N PHE A 198 -24.62 28.00 -1.25
CA PHE A 198 -23.47 27.10 -1.40
C PHE A 198 -22.57 27.47 -2.58
N LYS A 199 -23.07 28.23 -3.56
CA LYS A 199 -22.23 28.82 -4.61
C LYS A 199 -21.24 29.85 -4.05
N SER A 200 -21.54 30.45 -2.90
CA SER A 200 -20.60 31.37 -2.24
C SER A 200 -19.45 30.59 -1.62
N LYS A 201 -18.21 30.90 -2.05
CA LYS A 201 -16.98 30.29 -1.55
C LYS A 201 -16.81 30.43 -0.03
N ASP A 202 -17.40 31.44 0.60
CA ASP A 202 -17.28 31.64 2.05
C ASP A 202 -18.11 30.65 2.87
N ASN A 203 -19.11 30.03 2.24
CA ASN A 203 -20.05 29.13 2.87
C ASN A 203 -19.71 27.65 2.65
N THR A 204 -18.57 27.32 2.05
CA THR A 204 -18.18 25.94 1.72
C THR A 204 -16.92 25.44 2.42
N HIS A 205 -16.30 26.29 3.26
CA HIS A 205 -15.05 25.98 3.97
C HIS A 205 -15.15 24.75 4.92
N TRP A 206 -16.36 24.40 5.35
CA TRP A 206 -16.64 23.26 6.23
C TRP A 206 -16.87 21.93 5.49
N ILE A 207 -16.91 21.95 4.15
CA ILE A 207 -17.26 20.79 3.30
C ILE A 207 -16.01 20.13 2.70
N ASP A 208 -14.80 20.67 2.88
CA ASP A 208 -13.59 20.05 2.33
C ASP A 208 -13.32 18.71 3.04
N TYR A 209 -13.75 17.61 2.42
CA TYR A 209 -13.45 16.26 2.89
C TYR A 209 -12.07 15.87 2.42
N LYS A 210 -11.26 15.39 3.37
CA LYS A 210 -10.12 14.54 3.03
C LYS A 210 -10.69 13.24 2.46
N VAL A 211 -10.62 13.16 1.14
CA VAL A 211 -10.97 11.98 0.38
C VAL A 211 -9.83 11.01 0.48
N ALA A 212 -8.61 11.51 0.36
CA ALA A 212 -7.45 10.66 0.32
C ALA A 212 -6.07 11.27 0.66
N GLU A 213 -4.98 10.50 0.59
CA GLU A 213 -3.59 10.84 0.86
C GLU A 213 -2.61 10.00 0.00
N VAL A 214 -1.70 10.67 -0.69
CA VAL A 214 -0.53 10.08 -1.35
C VAL A 214 0.71 10.63 -0.67
N THR A 215 1.67 9.78 -0.32
CA THR A 215 2.90 10.24 0.35
C THR A 215 4.16 9.72 -0.32
N ASN A 216 5.23 10.50 -0.21
CA ASN A 216 6.58 10.16 -0.64
C ASN A 216 7.46 9.68 0.54
N LYS A 217 6.85 9.37 1.68
CA LYS A 217 7.56 8.89 2.87
C LYS A 217 8.08 7.48 2.65
N GLN A 218 9.39 7.30 2.63
CA GLN A 218 10.03 5.99 2.53
C GLN A 218 9.65 5.06 3.70
N TYR A 219 9.55 3.75 3.43
CA TYR A 219 9.17 2.79 4.46
C TYR A 219 10.32 2.58 5.48
N PRO A 220 10.07 2.58 6.81
CA PRO A 220 11.12 2.67 7.82
C PRO A 220 12.14 1.52 7.87
N THR A 221 11.78 0.34 7.34
CA THR A 221 12.64 -0.86 7.38
C THR A 221 13.34 -1.15 6.06
N ASP A 222 13.16 -0.31 5.06
CA ASP A 222 13.49 -0.65 3.68
C ASP A 222 14.63 0.26 3.18
N SER A 223 15.87 -0.11 3.52
CA SER A 223 17.07 0.68 3.18
C SER A 223 17.33 0.79 1.67
N ASP A 224 16.63 0.01 0.84
CA ASP A 224 16.87 -0.13 -0.59
C ASP A 224 15.66 0.19 -1.50
N SER A 225 14.46 0.49 -0.98
CA SER A 225 13.21 0.50 -1.79
C SER A 225 12.65 1.87 -2.22
N GLY A 226 13.51 2.90 -2.33
CA GLY A 226 13.11 4.18 -2.91
C GLY A 226 12.53 4.09 -4.35
N VAL A 227 12.67 2.94 -5.01
CA VAL A 227 12.14 2.63 -6.36
C VAL A 227 10.62 2.71 -6.43
N LEU A 228 9.92 2.36 -5.36
CA LEU A 228 8.45 2.37 -5.29
C LEU A 228 7.91 3.65 -4.62
N CYS A 229 8.77 4.61 -4.30
CA CYS A 229 8.34 5.85 -3.68
C CYS A 229 7.78 6.84 -4.72
N PRO A 230 6.54 7.36 -4.56
CA PRO A 230 5.96 8.36 -5.44
C PRO A 230 6.83 9.62 -5.56
N LYS A 231 7.12 10.01 -6.80
CA LYS A 231 7.73 11.31 -7.15
C LYS A 231 6.69 12.30 -7.66
N SER A 232 5.70 11.78 -8.36
CA SER A 232 4.56 12.54 -8.87
C SER A 232 3.38 11.62 -9.06
N PHE A 233 2.18 12.20 -9.12
CA PHE A 233 0.97 11.47 -9.41
C PHE A 233 -0.08 12.37 -10.08
N THR A 234 -1.07 11.76 -10.70
CA THR A 234 -2.27 12.44 -11.19
C THR A 234 -3.50 11.57 -10.93
N MET A 235 -4.67 12.16 -11.12
CA MET A 235 -5.95 11.50 -10.90
C MET A 235 -6.78 11.54 -12.17
N SER A 236 -7.49 10.45 -12.43
CA SER A 236 -8.56 10.42 -13.42
C SER A 236 -9.73 9.60 -12.92
N SER A 237 -10.85 9.69 -13.64
CA SER A 237 -12.09 9.02 -13.29
C SER A 237 -12.54 8.12 -14.43
N GLN A 238 -13.02 6.94 -14.03
CA GLN A 238 -13.81 6.06 -14.87
C GLN A 238 -15.16 5.86 -14.17
N GLU A 239 -16.19 5.49 -14.92
CA GLU A 239 -17.51 5.27 -14.34
C GLU A 239 -17.43 4.18 -13.28
N GLY A 240 -17.76 4.52 -12.03
CA GLY A 240 -17.65 3.63 -10.88
C GLY A 240 -16.27 3.56 -10.22
N TYR A 241 -15.25 4.28 -10.70
CA TYR A 241 -13.87 4.16 -10.20
C TYR A 241 -13.11 5.49 -10.15
N LEU A 242 -12.40 5.73 -9.04
CA LEU A 242 -11.31 6.71 -9.00
C LEU A 242 -10.00 6.01 -9.36
N LEU A 243 -9.22 6.62 -10.25
CA LEU A 243 -7.92 6.13 -10.68
C LEU A 243 -6.83 7.12 -10.23
N VAL A 244 -5.76 6.61 -9.66
CA VAL A 244 -4.56 7.38 -9.28
C VAL A 244 -3.38 6.80 -10.04
N PHE A 245 -2.76 7.61 -10.89
CA PHE A 245 -1.59 7.23 -11.67
C PHE A 245 -0.35 7.83 -11.04
N ILE A 246 0.70 7.02 -10.86
CA ILE A 246 1.86 7.36 -10.04
C ILE A 246 3.12 7.11 -10.84
N THR A 247 4.05 8.05 -10.75
CA THR A 247 5.42 7.91 -11.25
C THR A 247 6.35 7.81 -10.05
N THR A 248 7.19 6.79 -10.04
CA THR A 248 8.19 6.53 -8.99
C THR A 248 9.61 6.66 -9.56
N THR A 249 9.77 6.44 -10.87
CA THR A 249 11.02 6.55 -11.62
C THR A 249 10.80 7.26 -12.96
N GLY A 250 11.86 7.80 -13.56
CA GLY A 250 11.73 8.40 -14.90
C GLY A 250 10.85 9.65 -14.97
N LYS A 251 9.93 9.69 -15.94
CA LYS A 251 9.11 10.86 -16.31
C LYS A 251 7.62 10.51 -16.20
N ASP A 252 6.81 11.54 -15.97
CA ASP A 252 5.35 11.44 -15.96
C ASP A 252 4.82 10.84 -17.28
N GLY A 253 3.75 10.06 -17.18
CA GLY A 253 3.09 9.40 -18.32
C GLY A 253 2.19 10.34 -19.15
N THR A 254 1.22 9.77 -19.86
CA THR A 254 0.33 10.50 -20.77
C THR A 254 -0.49 11.58 -20.06
N GLN A 255 -0.84 12.65 -20.79
CA GLN A 255 -1.77 13.66 -20.32
C GLN A 255 -3.19 13.10 -20.22
N ASN A 256 -3.86 13.27 -19.07
CA ASN A 256 -5.19 12.70 -18.75
C ASN A 256 -5.24 11.16 -18.88
N PRO A 257 -4.47 10.43 -18.06
CA PRO A 257 -4.31 9.00 -18.22
C PRO A 257 -5.61 8.24 -18.00
N ARG A 258 -5.78 7.13 -18.72
CA ARG A 258 -6.97 6.29 -18.63
C ARG A 258 -6.61 4.82 -18.56
N PHE A 259 -7.36 4.07 -17.75
CA PHE A 259 -7.36 2.62 -17.83
C PHE A 259 -8.06 2.20 -19.13
N ASN A 260 -7.26 1.86 -20.13
CA ASN A 260 -7.76 1.45 -21.44
C ASN A 260 -7.19 0.10 -21.83
N THR A 261 -8.04 -0.72 -22.41
CA THR A 261 -7.62 -1.97 -23.05
C THR A 261 -7.86 -1.89 -24.55
N LYS A 262 -7.03 -2.56 -25.35
CA LYS A 262 -7.25 -2.83 -26.80
C LYS A 262 -8.61 -3.50 -27.11
N SER A 263 -9.38 -3.91 -26.11
CA SER A 263 -10.69 -4.51 -26.30
C SER A 263 -11.69 -3.46 -26.83
N LYS A 264 -12.64 -3.90 -27.67
CA LYS A 264 -13.73 -3.03 -28.15
C LYS A 264 -14.70 -2.61 -27.03
N LYS A 265 -14.62 -3.27 -25.88
CA LYS A 265 -15.41 -2.99 -24.68
C LYS A 265 -14.53 -2.31 -23.64
N THR A 266 -15.05 -1.26 -23.02
CA THR A 266 -14.43 -0.71 -21.80
C THR A 266 -14.67 -1.71 -20.66
N ILE A 267 -13.59 -2.25 -20.09
CA ILE A 267 -13.65 -3.13 -18.93
C ILE A 267 -13.37 -2.34 -17.65
N ALA A 268 -13.88 -2.83 -16.52
CA ALA A 268 -13.54 -2.27 -15.22
C ALA A 268 -12.07 -2.57 -14.87
N PRO A 269 -11.38 -1.72 -14.09
CA PRO A 269 -10.02 -1.96 -13.59
C PRO A 269 -9.93 -3.03 -12.48
N ILE A 270 -11.05 -3.71 -12.20
CA ILE A 270 -11.19 -4.77 -11.21
C ILE A 270 -12.11 -5.88 -11.75
N ILE A 271 -12.06 -7.06 -11.14
CA ILE A 271 -13.03 -8.16 -11.37
C ILE A 271 -13.99 -8.31 -10.20
N ASN A 272 -14.99 -9.19 -10.33
CA ASN A 272 -15.95 -9.49 -9.27
C ASN A 272 -15.25 -9.86 -7.96
N ASP A 273 -15.90 -9.54 -6.84
CA ASP A 273 -15.46 -9.84 -5.46
C ASP A 273 -14.26 -9.02 -4.96
N TYR A 274 -13.71 -8.11 -5.77
CA TYR A 274 -12.67 -7.16 -5.38
C TYR A 274 -13.20 -5.73 -5.37
N GLU A 275 -12.51 -4.87 -4.64
CA GLU A 275 -12.91 -3.48 -4.41
C GLU A 275 -11.84 -2.49 -4.85
N ALA A 276 -10.60 -2.95 -5.00
CA ALA A 276 -9.48 -2.13 -5.47
C ALA A 276 -8.47 -2.96 -6.28
N SER A 277 -7.67 -2.27 -7.10
CA SER A 277 -6.52 -2.86 -7.77
C SER A 277 -5.30 -1.94 -7.74
N ILE A 278 -4.13 -2.54 -7.74
CA ILE A 278 -2.84 -1.87 -7.99
C ILE A 278 -2.25 -2.53 -9.24
N VAL A 279 -1.93 -1.73 -10.25
CA VAL A 279 -1.25 -2.17 -11.47
C VAL A 279 0.14 -1.55 -11.48
N ILE A 280 1.16 -2.40 -11.63
CA ILE A 280 2.57 -2.00 -11.70
C ILE A 280 3.05 -2.27 -13.11
N HIS A 281 3.62 -1.25 -13.75
CA HIS A 281 4.12 -1.37 -15.10
C HIS A 281 5.20 -2.47 -15.21
N HIS A 282 5.07 -3.31 -16.23
CA HIS A 282 5.96 -4.45 -16.48
C HIS A 282 7.45 -4.08 -16.38
N ASP A 283 7.88 -3.01 -17.05
CA ASP A 283 9.30 -2.67 -17.11
C ASP A 283 9.85 -2.21 -15.76
N LEU A 284 9.07 -1.43 -15.00
CA LEU A 284 9.42 -1.04 -13.63
C LEU A 284 9.61 -2.29 -12.75
N PHE A 285 8.67 -3.22 -12.83
CA PHE A 285 8.71 -4.45 -12.05
C PHE A 285 9.89 -5.34 -12.45
N VAL A 286 10.12 -5.55 -13.75
CA VAL A 286 11.22 -6.37 -14.23
C VAL A 286 12.58 -5.73 -13.92
N ASP A 287 12.72 -4.42 -14.04
CA ASP A 287 13.94 -3.72 -13.62
C ASP A 287 14.20 -3.89 -12.13
N TYR A 288 13.16 -3.79 -11.31
CA TYR A 288 13.26 -4.06 -9.88
C TYR A 288 13.75 -5.49 -9.62
N VAL A 289 13.16 -6.52 -10.26
CA VAL A 289 13.63 -7.91 -10.12
C VAL A 289 15.09 -8.05 -10.55
N CYS A 290 15.50 -7.42 -11.66
CA CYS A 290 16.88 -7.47 -12.14
C CYS A 290 17.88 -6.85 -11.16
N ASP A 291 17.58 -5.68 -10.61
CA ASP A 291 18.46 -4.99 -9.66
C ASP A 291 18.60 -5.77 -8.36
N GLN A 292 17.54 -6.46 -7.98
CA GLN A 292 17.56 -7.33 -6.82
C GLN A 292 18.36 -8.60 -7.04
N MET A 293 18.20 -9.25 -8.20
CA MET A 293 19.10 -10.34 -8.60
C MET A 293 20.56 -9.88 -8.51
N LYS A 294 20.92 -8.75 -9.11
CA LYS A 294 22.30 -8.18 -9.00
C LYS A 294 22.75 -7.96 -7.57
N THR A 295 21.83 -7.57 -6.68
CA THR A 295 22.13 -7.38 -5.26
C THR A 295 22.38 -8.72 -4.55
N THR A 296 21.59 -9.74 -4.84
CA THR A 296 21.83 -11.12 -4.35
C THR A 296 23.19 -11.65 -4.80
N PHE A 297 23.63 -11.33 -6.02
CA PHE A 297 24.92 -11.74 -6.58
C PHE A 297 26.04 -10.72 -6.39
N LYS A 298 25.94 -9.86 -5.37
CA LYS A 298 26.95 -8.83 -5.11
C LYS A 298 28.35 -9.45 -4.96
N GLY A 299 29.27 -9.06 -5.85
CA GLY A 299 30.64 -9.57 -5.90
C GLY A 299 30.90 -10.56 -7.03
N GLN A 300 29.85 -11.08 -7.68
CA GLN A 300 29.93 -11.81 -8.94
C GLN A 300 29.66 -10.86 -10.11
N LYS A 301 30.30 -11.14 -11.24
CA LYS A 301 30.00 -10.43 -12.49
C LYS A 301 28.86 -11.16 -13.18
N ILE A 302 27.66 -10.60 -13.06
CA ILE A 302 26.47 -11.12 -13.73
C ILE A 302 25.97 -10.14 -14.80
N THR A 303 25.41 -10.68 -15.87
CA THR A 303 24.64 -9.96 -16.87
C THR A 303 23.25 -10.56 -16.93
N ILE A 304 22.21 -9.72 -17.00
CA ILE A 304 20.82 -10.18 -17.08
C ILE A 304 20.22 -9.68 -18.39
N ALA A 305 19.77 -10.59 -19.23
CA ALA A 305 19.02 -10.32 -20.44
C ALA A 305 17.52 -10.48 -20.17
N LYS A 306 16.72 -9.53 -20.67
CA LYS A 306 15.25 -9.60 -20.62
C LYS A 306 14.74 -10.17 -21.94
N GLU A 307 14.05 -11.30 -21.89
CA GLU A 307 13.42 -11.90 -23.07
C GLU A 307 11.99 -11.38 -23.25
N SER A 308 11.55 -11.24 -24.51
CA SER A 308 10.18 -10.82 -24.80
C SER A 308 9.22 -11.98 -24.55
N THR A 309 8.24 -11.74 -23.69
CA THR A 309 7.14 -12.66 -23.40
C THR A 309 5.80 -12.04 -23.79
N LEU A 310 4.77 -12.89 -24.00
CA LEU A 310 3.39 -12.42 -24.19
C LEU A 310 2.68 -12.13 -22.86
N THR A 311 3.09 -12.84 -21.82
CA THR A 311 2.60 -12.76 -20.43
C THR A 311 3.77 -13.00 -19.49
N GLY A 312 3.71 -12.48 -18.27
CA GLY A 312 4.78 -12.66 -17.30
C GLY A 312 6.11 -12.06 -17.78
N ALA A 313 7.24 -12.60 -17.31
CA ALA A 313 8.57 -12.12 -17.67
C ALA A 313 9.57 -13.26 -17.69
N LYS A 314 10.55 -13.20 -18.61
CA LYS A 314 11.61 -14.20 -18.70
C LYS A 314 12.98 -13.52 -18.66
N LEU A 315 13.81 -13.91 -17.69
CA LEU A 315 15.09 -13.30 -17.40
C LEU A 315 16.20 -14.35 -17.50
N SER A 316 17.17 -14.09 -18.37
CA SER A 316 18.30 -14.98 -18.61
C SER A 316 19.55 -14.35 -18.02
N MET A 317 20.11 -15.00 -17.01
CA MET A 317 21.27 -14.53 -16.27
C MET A 317 22.51 -15.30 -16.69
N THR A 318 23.50 -14.56 -17.19
CA THR A 318 24.84 -15.04 -17.52
C THR A 318 25.80 -14.67 -16.40
N MET A 319 26.63 -15.61 -15.93
CA MET A 319 27.62 -15.38 -14.87
C MET A 319 29.04 -15.53 -15.44
N ASP A 320 29.95 -14.59 -15.17
CA ASP A 320 31.35 -14.65 -15.64
C ASP A 320 32.24 -15.60 -14.82
N ASP A 321 31.66 -16.35 -13.88
CA ASP A 321 32.40 -17.20 -12.96
C ASP A 321 32.96 -18.45 -13.65
N THR A 322 33.98 -19.02 -13.01
CA THR A 322 34.62 -20.25 -13.45
C THR A 322 34.76 -21.21 -12.28
N ALA A 323 34.32 -22.44 -12.47
CA ALA A 323 34.56 -23.53 -11.51
C ALA A 323 35.47 -24.57 -12.15
N SER A 324 36.29 -25.22 -11.32
CA SER A 324 37.11 -26.35 -11.73
C SER A 324 37.04 -27.45 -10.70
N TRP A 325 36.95 -28.69 -11.15
CA TRP A 325 37.08 -29.87 -10.30
C TRP A 325 38.36 -30.62 -10.65
N ASP A 326 38.86 -31.39 -9.69
CA ASP A 326 40.01 -32.27 -9.90
C ASP A 326 39.61 -33.67 -9.47
N LEU A 327 39.40 -34.55 -10.44
CA LEU A 327 38.99 -35.95 -10.24
C LEU A 327 40.19 -36.90 -10.40
N SER A 328 41.41 -36.41 -10.17
CA SER A 328 42.61 -37.23 -10.30
C SER A 328 42.58 -38.39 -9.28
N LYS A 329 42.70 -39.63 -9.76
CA LYS A 329 42.82 -40.84 -8.94
C LYS A 329 43.96 -41.71 -9.47
N THR A 330 44.53 -42.53 -8.58
CA THR A 330 45.59 -43.51 -8.90
C THR A 330 45.04 -44.94 -8.89
N PRO A 331 44.48 -45.45 -9.99
CA PRO A 331 44.09 -46.85 -10.10
C PRO A 331 45.25 -47.72 -10.61
N GLY A 332 46.02 -48.32 -9.71
CA GLY A 332 47.12 -49.22 -10.10
C GLY A 332 48.32 -48.49 -10.73
N HIS A 333 48.98 -49.08 -11.74
CA HIS A 333 50.20 -48.55 -12.38
C HIS A 333 49.95 -47.37 -13.36
N LEU A 334 48.71 -46.89 -13.50
CA LEU A 334 48.32 -45.80 -14.40
C LEU A 334 47.63 -44.71 -13.59
N ASP A 335 48.07 -43.46 -13.75
CA ASP A 335 47.40 -42.28 -13.18
C ASP A 335 46.42 -41.73 -14.23
N PHE A 336 45.20 -41.40 -13.81
CA PHE A 336 44.22 -40.70 -14.65
C PHE A 336 43.91 -39.35 -14.05
N THR A 337 43.83 -38.33 -14.89
CA THR A 337 43.47 -36.98 -14.47
C THR A 337 42.32 -36.43 -15.31
N CYS A 338 41.34 -35.87 -14.63
CA CYS A 338 40.21 -35.19 -15.22
C CYS A 338 40.03 -33.88 -14.45
N LYS A 339 40.23 -32.75 -15.15
CA LYS A 339 40.17 -31.40 -14.58
C LYS A 339 39.14 -30.56 -15.34
N PRO A 340 37.84 -30.90 -15.27
CA PRO A 340 36.83 -30.14 -15.97
C PRO A 340 36.81 -28.70 -15.46
N LYS A 341 36.82 -27.77 -16.40
CA LYS A 341 36.68 -26.34 -16.13
C LYS A 341 35.37 -25.88 -16.75
N ILE A 342 34.47 -25.38 -15.92
CA ILE A 342 33.22 -24.76 -16.35
C ILE A 342 33.44 -23.27 -16.47
N GLU A 343 33.11 -22.73 -17.63
CA GLU A 343 32.93 -21.30 -17.81
C GLU A 343 31.42 -21.00 -17.79
N TYR A 344 30.89 -20.56 -16.64
CA TYR A 344 29.45 -20.35 -16.46
C TYR A 344 28.86 -19.33 -17.44
N LYS A 345 29.71 -18.46 -18.01
CA LYS A 345 29.32 -17.47 -19.02
C LYS A 345 28.74 -18.07 -20.30
N ASN A 346 28.94 -19.37 -20.51
CA ASN A 346 28.42 -20.10 -21.67
C ASN A 346 27.03 -20.70 -21.41
N PHE A 347 26.50 -20.59 -20.18
CA PHE A 347 25.27 -21.25 -19.76
C PHE A 347 24.39 -20.28 -18.98
N ASP A 348 23.28 -19.87 -19.59
CA ASP A 348 22.35 -18.95 -18.93
C ASP A 348 21.47 -19.70 -17.93
N LEU A 349 21.36 -19.16 -16.72
CA LEU A 349 20.32 -19.54 -15.77
C LEU A 349 19.09 -18.67 -16.02
N THR A 350 17.96 -19.30 -16.31
CA THR A 350 16.74 -18.61 -16.74
C THR A 350 15.69 -18.65 -15.64
N LEU A 351 15.17 -17.48 -15.25
CA LEU A 351 13.96 -17.31 -14.45
C LEU A 351 12.79 -17.05 -15.39
N ASP A 352 11.77 -17.90 -15.35
CA ASP A 352 10.51 -17.71 -16.07
C ASP A 352 9.39 -17.41 -15.07
N LEU A 353 8.75 -16.26 -15.21
CA LEU A 353 7.57 -15.84 -14.46
C LEU A 353 6.37 -15.95 -15.38
N PHE A 354 5.34 -16.70 -14.98
CA PHE A 354 4.16 -16.92 -15.80
C PHE A 354 2.92 -17.16 -14.93
N ASP A 355 1.74 -16.85 -15.45
CA ASP A 355 0.49 -17.17 -14.78
C ASP A 355 0.03 -18.59 -15.11
N ASN A 356 -0.38 -19.35 -14.09
CA ASN A 356 -0.95 -20.68 -14.28
C ASN A 356 -2.41 -20.62 -14.79
N SER A 357 -3.06 -21.78 -14.90
CA SER A 357 -4.48 -21.86 -15.34
C SER A 357 -5.48 -21.15 -14.42
N ASN A 358 -5.08 -20.84 -13.18
CA ASN A 358 -5.88 -20.10 -12.20
C ASN A 358 -5.51 -18.60 -12.17
N PHE A 359 -4.65 -18.15 -13.09
CA PHE A 359 -4.11 -16.80 -13.18
C PHE A 359 -3.16 -16.40 -12.04
N GLU A 360 -2.73 -17.36 -11.21
CA GLU A 360 -1.74 -17.11 -10.17
C GLU A 360 -0.33 -17.10 -10.78
N THR A 361 0.46 -16.08 -10.47
CA THR A 361 1.83 -15.99 -10.96
C THR A 361 2.73 -17.02 -10.28
N LYS A 362 3.32 -17.89 -11.10
CA LYS A 362 4.31 -18.89 -10.73
C LYS A 362 5.66 -18.50 -11.30
N PHE A 363 6.70 -19.11 -10.74
CA PHE A 363 8.03 -19.07 -11.31
C PHE A 363 8.63 -20.45 -11.48
N THR A 364 9.51 -20.58 -12.46
CA THR A 364 10.42 -21.71 -12.62
C THR A 364 11.83 -21.23 -12.90
N TRP A 365 12.80 -21.95 -12.38
CA TRP A 365 14.19 -21.83 -12.79
C TRP A 365 14.54 -22.94 -13.76
N THR A 366 15.17 -22.57 -14.87
CA THR A 366 15.68 -23.52 -15.85
C THR A 366 17.16 -23.30 -16.12
N TRP A 367 17.92 -24.39 -16.15
CA TRP A 367 19.34 -24.39 -16.47
C TRP A 367 19.72 -25.70 -17.13
N ALA A 368 20.24 -25.64 -18.34
CA ALA A 368 20.54 -26.83 -19.15
C ALA A 368 21.96 -26.81 -19.74
N PRO A 369 23.02 -26.86 -18.91
CA PRO A 369 24.39 -26.83 -19.42
C PRO A 369 24.74 -28.13 -20.15
N GLU A 370 25.49 -27.98 -21.25
CA GLU A 370 26.07 -29.07 -22.02
C GLU A 370 27.57 -28.83 -22.18
N LEU A 371 28.39 -29.81 -21.78
CA LEU A 371 29.85 -29.72 -21.87
C LEU A 371 30.43 -31.06 -22.32
N ASP A 372 31.52 -30.99 -23.08
CA ASP A 372 32.41 -32.12 -23.34
C ASP A 372 33.54 -32.09 -22.30
N ILE A 373 33.65 -33.12 -21.46
CA ILE A 373 34.73 -33.29 -20.48
C ILE A 373 35.76 -34.25 -21.03
N GLU A 374 36.98 -33.77 -21.20
CA GLU A 374 38.13 -34.60 -21.58
C GLU A 374 38.77 -35.22 -20.35
N TRP A 375 39.18 -36.48 -20.47
CA TRP A 375 40.00 -37.14 -19.46
C TRP A 375 41.25 -37.74 -20.10
N TYR A 376 42.31 -37.75 -19.32
CA TYR A 376 43.66 -38.02 -19.79
C TYR A 376 44.27 -39.19 -19.03
N GLU A 377 44.99 -40.03 -19.75
CA GLU A 377 45.91 -41.01 -19.18
C GLU A 377 47.29 -40.35 -19.01
N VAL A 378 47.95 -40.64 -17.90
CA VAL A 378 49.29 -40.14 -17.57
C VAL A 378 50.32 -41.26 -17.81
N GLU A 379 51.30 -41.02 -18.69
CA GLU A 379 52.28 -42.03 -19.12
C GLU A 379 53.47 -42.21 -18.15
N ASP A 380 53.73 -41.25 -17.25
CA ASP A 380 54.86 -41.33 -16.32
C ASP A 380 54.50 -40.89 -14.89
N SER A 381 55.26 -41.39 -13.92
CA SER A 381 55.09 -41.07 -12.50
C SER A 381 55.38 -39.61 -12.13
N GLN A 382 55.76 -38.77 -13.11
CA GLN A 382 55.98 -37.34 -12.94
C GLN A 382 54.86 -36.48 -13.52
N GLY A 383 53.87 -37.06 -14.21
CA GLY A 383 52.75 -36.33 -14.79
C GLY A 383 53.07 -35.52 -16.04
N ILE A 384 54.20 -35.77 -16.71
CA ILE A 384 54.73 -34.87 -17.75
C ILE A 384 54.12 -35.16 -19.13
N ASN A 385 53.84 -36.41 -19.44
CA ASN A 385 53.19 -36.82 -20.69
C ASN A 385 51.76 -37.28 -20.42
N THR A 386 50.79 -36.52 -20.92
CA THR A 386 49.36 -36.88 -20.87
C THR A 386 48.80 -37.02 -22.28
N HIS A 387 47.92 -38.00 -22.48
CA HIS A 387 47.18 -38.16 -23.74
C HIS A 387 45.69 -38.20 -23.46
N GLN A 388 44.93 -37.52 -24.33
CA GLN A 388 43.47 -37.55 -24.28
C GLN A 388 42.99 -38.97 -24.56
N TRP A 389 42.33 -39.57 -23.58
CA TRP A 389 41.94 -40.97 -23.63
C TRP A 389 40.47 -41.16 -23.96
N GLY A 390 39.63 -40.20 -23.57
CA GLY A 390 38.20 -40.19 -23.84
C GLY A 390 37.59 -38.81 -23.69
N VAL A 391 36.39 -38.64 -24.23
CA VAL A 391 35.53 -37.48 -23.97
C VAL A 391 34.20 -37.97 -23.44
N VAL A 392 33.73 -37.37 -22.35
CA VAL A 392 32.40 -37.59 -21.81
C VAL A 392 31.57 -36.34 -22.10
N LYS A 393 30.58 -36.46 -22.98
CA LYS A 393 29.56 -35.44 -23.13
C LYS A 393 28.63 -35.51 -21.92
N THR A 394 28.55 -34.42 -21.19
CA THR A 394 27.68 -34.25 -20.02
C THR A 394 26.55 -33.30 -20.38
N THR A 395 25.31 -33.70 -20.14
CA THR A 395 24.16 -32.79 -20.15
C THR A 395 23.62 -32.70 -18.73
N SER A 396 23.35 -31.50 -18.27
CA SER A 396 22.61 -31.28 -17.03
C SER A 396 21.30 -30.60 -17.35
N GLU A 397 20.25 -30.96 -16.61
CA GLU A 397 18.96 -30.30 -16.70
C GLU A 397 18.45 -30.01 -15.29
N LEU A 398 18.22 -28.73 -15.04
CA LEU A 398 17.53 -28.20 -13.89
C LEU A 398 16.24 -27.57 -14.38
N SER A 399 15.12 -28.03 -13.86
CA SER A 399 13.83 -27.40 -14.00
C SER A 399 13.14 -27.53 -12.65
N THR A 400 12.97 -26.42 -11.93
CA THR A 400 12.20 -26.46 -10.69
C THR A 400 10.72 -26.66 -11.00
N ASP A 401 10.00 -27.30 -10.09
CA ASP A 401 8.54 -27.32 -10.17
C ASP A 401 8.00 -25.88 -10.05
N PRO A 402 6.89 -25.53 -10.76
CA PRO A 402 6.28 -24.22 -10.65
C PRO A 402 5.91 -23.88 -9.20
N ALA A 403 6.52 -22.84 -8.66
CA ALA A 403 6.28 -22.36 -7.29
C ALA A 403 5.61 -20.98 -7.30
N SER A 404 4.86 -20.65 -6.25
CA SER A 404 4.22 -19.34 -6.12
C SER A 404 5.27 -18.24 -6.02
N PHE A 405 5.18 -17.24 -6.90
CA PHE A 405 6.11 -16.11 -6.88
C PHE A 405 5.72 -15.07 -5.83
N PHE A 406 4.41 -14.85 -5.67
CA PHE A 406 3.87 -13.97 -4.65
C PHE A 406 3.32 -14.76 -3.46
N THR A 407 3.50 -14.24 -2.26
CA THR A 407 2.96 -14.76 -1.02
C THR A 407 2.38 -13.63 -0.19
N ILE A 408 1.16 -13.82 0.30
CA ILE A 408 0.53 -12.89 1.25
C ILE A 408 0.78 -13.43 2.66
N ASP A 409 1.70 -12.79 3.39
CA ASP A 409 1.91 -13.02 4.81
C ASP A 409 0.67 -12.53 5.56
N LYS A 410 -0.15 -13.46 6.03
CA LYS A 410 -1.42 -13.15 6.74
C LYS A 410 -1.19 -12.53 8.11
N GLU A 411 -0.07 -12.83 8.76
CA GLU A 411 0.23 -12.32 10.11
C GLU A 411 0.69 -10.87 10.04
N LYS A 412 1.57 -10.57 9.08
CA LYS A 412 2.05 -9.21 8.84
C LYS A 412 1.10 -8.40 7.95
N SER A 413 0.13 -9.07 7.32
CA SER A 413 -0.67 -8.49 6.24
C SER A 413 0.25 -7.89 5.17
N GLU A 414 1.25 -8.64 4.73
CA GLU A 414 2.28 -8.16 3.81
C GLU A 414 2.32 -9.01 2.54
N LEU A 415 2.21 -8.38 1.37
CA LEU A 415 2.56 -8.99 0.11
C LEU A 415 4.08 -9.06 0.01
N GLN A 416 4.57 -10.29 -0.12
CA GLN A 416 5.97 -10.62 -0.32
C GLN A 416 6.12 -11.30 -1.66
N MET A 417 7.26 -11.11 -2.29
CA MET A 417 7.67 -11.96 -3.40
C MET A 417 8.76 -12.90 -2.89
N ALA A 418 8.69 -14.15 -3.28
CA ALA A 418 9.65 -15.17 -2.91
C ALA A 418 10.05 -15.95 -4.14
N CYS A 419 11.34 -15.96 -4.43
CA CYS A 419 11.92 -16.78 -5.46
C CYS A 419 13.17 -17.46 -4.89
N LYS A 420 13.15 -18.79 -4.89
CA LYS A 420 14.19 -19.60 -4.26
C LYS A 420 14.66 -20.70 -5.18
N ILE A 421 15.97 -20.91 -5.20
CA ILE A 421 16.61 -22.11 -5.74
C ILE A 421 17.75 -22.50 -4.83
N SER A 422 17.86 -23.79 -4.52
CA SER A 422 18.86 -24.31 -3.60
C SER A 422 19.86 -25.19 -4.33
N ARG A 423 21.15 -24.90 -4.15
CA ARG A 423 22.26 -25.71 -4.62
C ARG A 423 22.24 -27.13 -4.05
N SER A 424 21.73 -27.31 -2.83
CA SER A 424 21.69 -28.63 -2.18
C SER A 424 20.47 -29.46 -2.57
N ASN A 425 19.32 -28.82 -2.79
CA ASN A 425 18.06 -29.51 -3.01
C ASN A 425 17.67 -29.58 -4.49
N ASP A 426 18.01 -28.55 -5.27
CA ASP A 426 17.67 -28.40 -6.68
C ASP A 426 18.89 -28.75 -7.53
N LYS A 427 19.33 -30.02 -7.41
CA LYS A 427 20.49 -30.54 -8.14
C LYS A 427 20.09 -30.89 -9.58
N PRO A 428 20.82 -30.42 -10.59
CA PRO A 428 20.52 -30.80 -11.96
C PRO A 428 20.79 -32.30 -12.19
N LYS A 429 19.97 -32.93 -13.02
CA LYS A 429 20.19 -34.32 -13.40
C LYS A 429 21.30 -34.39 -14.45
N MET A 430 22.32 -35.22 -14.20
CA MET A 430 23.44 -35.46 -15.12
C MET A 430 23.19 -36.69 -15.99
N ASP A 431 23.46 -36.58 -17.29
CA ASP A 431 23.56 -37.71 -18.21
C ASP A 431 24.93 -37.69 -18.92
N TYR A 432 25.52 -38.87 -19.09
CA TYR A 432 26.86 -39.06 -19.64
C TYR A 432 26.83 -39.85 -20.95
N LYS A 433 27.58 -39.40 -21.96
CA LYS A 433 27.79 -40.15 -23.20
C LYS A 433 29.26 -40.14 -23.58
N ALA A 434 29.85 -41.32 -23.75
CA ALA A 434 31.20 -41.43 -24.30
C ALA A 434 31.24 -40.95 -25.75
N LYS A 435 32.32 -40.26 -26.09
CA LYS A 435 32.65 -39.79 -27.43
C LYS A 435 34.06 -40.29 -27.76
N SER A 436 34.15 -41.02 -28.86
CA SER A 436 35.38 -41.68 -29.30
C SER A 436 36.48 -40.67 -29.60
N VAL A 437 37.71 -40.99 -29.20
CA VAL A 437 38.92 -40.25 -29.58
C VAL A 437 39.73 -41.10 -30.55
N GLY A 438 40.38 -40.45 -31.52
CA GLY A 438 41.18 -41.14 -32.52
C GLY A 438 42.37 -41.89 -31.90
N ASN A 439 42.72 -43.04 -32.47
CA ASN A 439 43.91 -43.78 -32.05
C ASN A 439 45.17 -42.94 -32.26
N LYS A 440 46.12 -43.03 -31.34
CA LYS A 440 47.42 -42.38 -31.44
C LYS A 440 48.52 -43.42 -31.44
N ASP A 441 49.36 -43.38 -32.46
CA ASP A 441 50.56 -44.22 -32.53
C ASP A 441 51.71 -43.50 -31.82
N ALA A 442 52.28 -44.16 -30.80
CA ALA A 442 53.55 -43.78 -30.18
C ALA A 442 54.64 -44.79 -30.60
N GLU A 443 55.93 -44.47 -30.39
CA GLU A 443 57.06 -45.31 -30.84
C GLU A 443 57.01 -46.76 -30.35
N TYR A 444 56.34 -47.03 -29.21
CA TYR A 444 56.31 -48.36 -28.58
C TYR A 444 54.90 -48.91 -28.30
N TYR A 445 53.85 -48.10 -28.45
CA TYR A 445 52.47 -48.47 -28.11
C TYR A 445 51.47 -47.83 -29.10
N THR A 446 50.45 -48.58 -29.51
CA THR A 446 49.26 -48.02 -30.16
C THR A 446 48.19 -47.82 -29.09
N TRP A 447 47.85 -46.57 -28.85
CA TRP A 447 46.81 -46.19 -27.89
C TRP A 447 45.46 -46.15 -28.59
N LYS A 448 44.50 -46.91 -28.06
CA LYS A 448 43.11 -46.87 -28.53
C LYS A 448 42.30 -46.04 -27.55
N GLY A 449 41.69 -44.96 -28.05
CA GLY A 449 40.75 -44.16 -27.25
C GLY A 449 39.62 -45.05 -26.71
N SER A 450 39.10 -44.70 -25.53
CA SER A 450 37.99 -45.43 -24.92
C SER A 450 36.64 -44.87 -25.35
N ASP A 451 35.73 -45.79 -25.70
CA ASP A 451 34.30 -45.51 -25.89
C ASP A 451 33.48 -45.82 -24.62
N SER A 452 34.15 -46.08 -23.48
CA SER A 452 33.50 -46.29 -22.17
C SER A 452 33.61 -45.04 -21.30
N ILE A 453 32.56 -44.79 -20.51
CA ILE A 453 32.56 -43.76 -19.48
C ILE A 453 33.39 -44.29 -18.29
N PRO A 454 34.35 -43.51 -17.74
CA PRO A 454 35.08 -43.92 -16.54
C PRO A 454 34.12 -44.11 -15.35
N ASN A 455 34.33 -45.16 -14.55
CA ASN A 455 33.46 -45.50 -13.42
C ASN A 455 33.43 -44.37 -12.37
N GLU A 456 34.46 -43.53 -12.33
CA GLU A 456 34.59 -42.37 -11.46
C GLU A 456 33.48 -41.35 -11.68
N PHE A 457 32.94 -41.22 -12.90
CA PHE A 457 31.78 -40.36 -13.17
C PHE A 457 30.49 -40.89 -12.52
N ASP A 458 30.40 -42.21 -12.30
CA ASP A 458 29.28 -42.86 -11.61
C ASP A 458 29.49 -42.91 -10.08
N GLU A 459 30.73 -43.20 -9.62
CA GLU A 459 31.08 -43.27 -8.19
C GLU A 459 31.09 -41.88 -7.52
N ASP A 460 31.69 -40.90 -8.18
CA ASP A 460 31.82 -39.53 -7.67
C ASP A 460 30.75 -38.61 -8.28
N LYS A 461 29.63 -39.17 -8.75
CA LYS A 461 28.55 -38.43 -9.44
C LYS A 461 27.96 -37.27 -8.63
N ASP A 462 28.19 -37.22 -7.31
CA ASP A 462 27.80 -36.12 -6.42
C ASP A 462 28.85 -35.01 -6.34
N ASP A 463 30.11 -35.31 -6.67
CA ASP A 463 31.22 -34.36 -6.78
C ASP A 463 31.37 -33.80 -8.21
N VAL A 464 30.93 -34.54 -9.24
CA VAL A 464 30.95 -34.16 -10.66
C VAL A 464 29.59 -33.60 -11.12
N GLN A 465 28.99 -32.67 -10.38
CA GLN A 465 27.71 -32.06 -10.76
C GLN A 465 27.90 -30.60 -11.18
N TYR A 466 27.23 -30.20 -12.26
CA TYR A 466 26.93 -28.80 -12.49
C TYR A 466 26.04 -28.34 -11.34
N LEU A 467 26.56 -27.48 -10.48
CA LEU A 467 25.78 -26.90 -9.41
C LEU A 467 25.52 -25.44 -9.74
N VAL A 468 24.32 -24.98 -9.43
CA VAL A 468 24.05 -23.55 -9.39
C VAL A 468 25.10 -22.92 -8.45
N PRO A 469 25.78 -21.81 -8.82
CA PRO A 469 26.96 -21.36 -8.09
C PRO A 469 26.71 -21.06 -6.61
N SER A 470 25.49 -20.66 -6.27
CA SER A 470 25.02 -20.39 -4.91
C SER A 470 23.54 -20.74 -4.75
N ASP A 471 23.11 -20.96 -3.50
CA ASP A 471 21.69 -20.85 -3.15
C ASP A 471 21.20 -19.43 -3.50
N MET A 472 19.96 -19.30 -3.95
CA MET A 472 19.30 -18.02 -4.17
C MET A 472 18.03 -18.00 -3.34
N ASP A 473 17.89 -16.98 -2.52
CA ASP A 473 16.71 -16.73 -1.72
C ASP A 473 16.57 -15.22 -1.62
N PHE A 474 15.83 -14.62 -2.54
CA PHE A 474 15.53 -13.20 -2.48
C PHE A 474 14.06 -13.02 -2.13
N VAL A 475 13.86 -12.56 -0.89
CA VAL A 475 12.56 -12.21 -0.32
C VAL A 475 12.39 -10.70 -0.44
N PHE A 476 11.34 -10.28 -1.12
CA PHE A 476 11.08 -8.86 -1.31
C PHE A 476 10.10 -8.33 -0.28
N GLN A 477 10.57 -7.35 0.48
CA GLN A 477 9.75 -6.47 1.32
C GLN A 477 9.63 -5.15 0.54
N GLY A 478 8.44 -4.55 0.45
CA GLY A 478 8.28 -3.23 -0.19
C GLY A 478 7.03 -3.04 -1.06
N LEU A 479 6.44 -4.11 -1.63
CA LEU A 479 5.13 -4.01 -2.30
C LEU A 479 4.01 -3.53 -1.36
N ASN A 480 4.26 -3.65 -0.05
CA ASN A 480 3.36 -3.16 0.97
C ASN A 480 3.25 -1.66 1.03
N TYR A 481 4.23 -0.91 0.50
CA TYR A 481 4.22 0.54 0.50
C TYR A 481 2.89 1.10 0.02
N PHE A 482 2.39 0.64 -1.13
CA PHE A 482 1.11 1.11 -1.68
C PHE A 482 -0.11 0.45 -1.06
N SER A 483 0.00 -0.80 -0.57
CA SER A 483 -1.07 -1.41 0.21
C SER A 483 -1.30 -0.71 1.56
N ALA A 484 -0.24 -0.09 2.10
CA ALA A 484 -0.20 0.61 3.39
C ALA A 484 -0.31 2.12 3.25
N GLN A 485 -0.03 2.69 2.08
CA GLN A 485 -0.27 4.10 1.73
C GLN A 485 -1.64 4.24 1.11
N ASN A 486 -2.56 4.45 2.01
CA ASN A 486 -3.97 4.46 1.72
C ASN A 486 -4.27 5.82 1.18
N VAL A 487 -4.62 5.82 -0.10
CA VAL A 487 -5.27 6.94 -0.74
C VAL A 487 -6.43 7.29 0.18
N PHE A 488 -7.46 6.51 0.49
CA PHE A 488 -8.61 7.10 1.21
C PHE A 488 -8.55 7.24 2.75
N VAL A 489 -7.66 6.54 3.46
CA VAL A 489 -7.63 6.53 4.94
C VAL A 489 -6.18 6.53 5.45
N PRO A 490 -5.56 7.71 5.63
CA PRO A 490 -4.19 7.83 6.12
C PRO A 490 -3.95 6.97 7.36
N GLY A 491 -2.91 6.16 7.33
CA GLY A 491 -2.52 5.29 8.46
C GLY A 491 -3.32 3.99 8.65
N VAL A 492 -4.30 3.64 7.81
CA VAL A 492 -5.02 2.35 7.88
C VAL A 492 -4.95 1.58 6.57
N LYS A 493 -4.27 0.42 6.53
CA LYS A 493 -4.21 -0.47 5.37
C LYS A 493 -5.58 -0.63 4.69
N PHE A 494 -5.76 0.03 3.56
CA PHE A 494 -7.02 0.27 2.88
C PHE A 494 -7.14 -0.53 1.58
N ILE A 495 -6.03 -1.04 1.05
CA ILE A 495 -6.08 -2.13 0.07
C ILE A 495 -5.40 -3.34 0.70
N GLU A 496 -6.20 -4.35 1.00
CA GLU A 496 -5.68 -5.66 1.39
C GLU A 496 -5.60 -6.54 0.14
N ALA A 497 -4.39 -6.72 -0.41
CA ALA A 497 -4.17 -7.64 -1.53
C ALA A 497 -4.64 -9.05 -1.17
N LYS A 498 -5.40 -9.66 -2.08
CA LYS A 498 -6.01 -10.98 -1.92
C LYS A 498 -5.57 -11.96 -3.02
N THR A 499 -5.29 -11.43 -4.20
CA THR A 499 -4.78 -12.21 -5.34
C THR A 499 -3.96 -11.32 -6.26
N GLU A 500 -3.26 -11.96 -7.18
CA GLU A 500 -2.31 -11.37 -8.09
C GLU A 500 -2.28 -12.11 -9.42
N MET A 501 -1.87 -11.39 -10.47
CA MET A 501 -1.63 -11.95 -11.80
C MET A 501 -0.62 -11.08 -12.55
N MET A 502 0.01 -11.63 -13.59
CA MET A 502 0.96 -10.93 -14.45
C MET A 502 0.64 -11.19 -15.95
N PRO A 503 -0.53 -10.75 -16.45
CA PRO A 503 -0.89 -10.87 -17.87
C PRO A 503 0.06 -10.10 -18.79
N TYR A 504 0.58 -8.96 -18.32
CA TYR A 504 1.72 -8.24 -18.90
C TYR A 504 2.27 -7.33 -17.80
N ASP A 505 1.51 -6.32 -17.41
CA ASP A 505 1.73 -5.58 -16.16
C ASP A 505 1.38 -6.49 -14.96
N VAL A 506 1.98 -6.21 -13.79
CA VAL A 506 1.64 -6.90 -12.54
C VAL A 506 0.36 -6.29 -11.99
N VAL A 507 -0.63 -7.13 -11.68
CA VAL A 507 -1.91 -6.70 -11.15
C VAL A 507 -2.12 -7.34 -9.79
N LEU A 508 -2.37 -6.50 -8.79
CA LEU A 508 -2.76 -6.90 -7.45
C LEU A 508 -4.22 -6.53 -7.25
N LEU A 509 -5.04 -7.49 -6.87
CA LEU A 509 -6.46 -7.28 -6.59
C LEU A 509 -6.71 -7.45 -5.09
N GLY A 510 -7.53 -6.55 -4.53
CA GLY A 510 -7.74 -6.51 -3.10
C GLY A 510 -9.13 -6.04 -2.68
N THR A 511 -9.36 -6.15 -1.39
CA THR A 511 -10.55 -5.61 -0.72
C THR A 511 -10.22 -4.29 -0.04
N MET A 512 -11.22 -3.44 0.15
CA MET A 512 -11.13 -2.22 0.93
C MET A 512 -11.75 -2.49 2.30
N PRO A 513 -10.97 -3.01 3.28
CA PRO A 513 -11.51 -3.39 4.56
C PRO A 513 -12.24 -2.21 5.19
N GLU A 514 -13.41 -2.49 5.76
CA GLU A 514 -14.11 -1.47 6.51
C GLU A 514 -13.22 -1.02 7.66
N GLN A 515 -13.19 0.30 7.88
CA GLN A 515 -12.61 0.84 9.10
C GLN A 515 -13.15 0.02 10.28
N PRO A 516 -12.30 -0.48 11.20
CA PRO A 516 -12.80 -0.77 12.52
C PRO A 516 -13.51 0.51 12.99
N ASP A 517 -14.69 0.38 13.59
CA ASP A 517 -15.36 1.53 14.18
C ASP A 517 -14.32 2.21 15.07
N GLU A 518 -13.91 3.44 14.72
CA GLU A 518 -13.38 4.32 15.75
C GLU A 518 -14.44 4.28 16.83
N PRO A 519 -14.10 3.91 18.08
CA PRO A 519 -15.09 3.68 19.11
C PRO A 519 -15.96 4.93 19.18
N THR A 520 -17.22 4.76 18.74
CA THR A 520 -18.26 5.77 18.79
C THR A 520 -18.49 6.10 20.25
N GLY A 521 -17.80 7.13 20.73
CA GLY A 521 -17.76 7.45 22.16
C GLY A 521 -17.53 8.92 22.47
N TYR A 522 -17.75 9.84 21.52
CA TYR A 522 -17.76 11.29 21.78
C TYR A 522 -19.12 11.85 22.20
N ARG A 523 -20.07 10.98 22.59
CA ARG A 523 -21.22 11.39 23.41
C ARG A 523 -21.29 10.49 24.62
N THR A 524 -20.90 11.06 25.76
CA THR A 524 -21.21 10.56 27.10
C THR A 524 -21.01 9.06 27.24
N LEU A 525 -19.76 8.61 27.38
CA LEU A 525 -19.57 7.46 28.25
C LEU A 525 -20.22 7.86 29.59
N PRO A 526 -21.07 7.00 30.19
CA PRO A 526 -21.61 7.29 31.49
C PRO A 526 -20.43 7.60 32.41
N ARG A 527 -20.60 8.56 33.32
CA ARG A 527 -19.81 8.58 34.57
C ARG A 527 -19.54 7.12 34.93
N ARG A 528 -18.28 6.74 35.21
CA ARG A 528 -18.10 5.67 36.19
C ARG A 528 -18.93 6.18 37.37
N MET A 529 -20.14 5.65 37.54
CA MET A 529 -20.76 5.62 38.83
C MET A 529 -19.70 4.88 39.63
N VAL A 530 -18.95 5.67 40.40
CA VAL A 530 -18.10 5.18 41.47
C VAL A 530 -18.97 4.13 42.13
N MET A 531 -18.64 2.85 41.91
CA MET A 531 -19.14 1.82 42.78
C MET A 531 -18.50 2.20 44.11
N ASP A 532 -19.31 2.83 44.96
CA ASP A 532 -19.09 2.91 46.39
C ASP A 532 -18.61 1.52 46.83
N ASP A 533 -17.31 1.39 47.09
CA ASP A 533 -16.74 0.50 48.12
C ASP A 533 -15.22 0.41 48.17
N TYR A 534 -14.47 1.10 47.31
CA TYR A 534 -13.03 1.31 47.53
C TYR A 534 -12.69 2.76 47.28
N ALA A 535 -12.10 3.43 48.29
CA ALA A 535 -11.51 4.74 48.11
C ALA A 535 -10.35 4.60 47.11
N THR A 536 -10.63 4.80 45.83
CA THR A 536 -9.62 4.80 44.78
C THR A 536 -8.88 6.13 44.81
N ASP A 537 -7.56 6.05 44.78
CA ASP A 537 -6.69 7.21 44.69
C ASP A 537 -6.93 7.91 43.35
N PRO A 538 -7.44 9.16 43.33
CA PRO A 538 -7.79 9.87 42.09
C PRO A 538 -6.58 10.07 41.17
N ILE A 539 -5.35 10.05 41.71
CA ILE A 539 -4.13 10.11 40.92
C ILE A 539 -3.86 8.77 40.24
N GLN A 540 -4.07 7.67 40.95
CA GLN A 540 -3.92 6.34 40.37
C GLN A 540 -4.97 6.09 39.27
N ASP A 541 -6.21 6.50 39.49
CA ASP A 541 -7.28 6.42 38.47
C ASP A 541 -6.95 7.29 37.25
N PHE A 542 -6.39 8.48 37.45
CA PHE A 542 -5.91 9.37 36.38
C PHE A 542 -4.79 8.72 35.57
N LEU A 543 -3.80 8.14 36.24
CA LEU A 543 -2.69 7.45 35.60
C LEU A 543 -3.16 6.18 34.87
N GLU A 544 -4.07 5.40 35.44
CA GLU A 544 -4.64 4.24 34.76
C GLU A 544 -5.46 4.65 33.52
N ASP A 545 -6.24 5.72 33.57
CA ASP A 545 -7.01 6.19 32.41
C ASP A 545 -6.08 6.72 31.31
N ILE A 546 -5.00 7.44 31.63
CA ILE A 546 -4.00 7.88 30.65
C ILE A 546 -3.41 6.69 29.88
N TYR A 547 -3.08 5.59 30.56
CA TYR A 547 -2.39 4.46 29.95
C TYR A 547 -3.33 3.41 29.32
N SER A 548 -4.54 3.25 29.86
CA SER A 548 -5.55 2.35 29.30
C SER A 548 -6.34 2.98 28.16
N ASN A 549 -6.32 4.32 28.05
CA ASN A 549 -7.06 5.08 27.06
C ASN A 549 -6.11 5.85 26.12
N GLY A 550 -5.68 5.19 25.04
CA GLY A 550 -4.77 5.77 24.05
C GLY A 550 -5.25 7.08 23.41
N TYR A 551 -6.55 7.38 23.46
CA TYR A 551 -7.12 8.66 22.98
C TYR A 551 -6.92 9.79 24.00
N PHE A 552 -7.07 9.51 25.29
CA PHE A 552 -6.78 10.49 26.34
C PHE A 552 -5.31 10.91 26.31
N MET A 553 -4.40 9.95 26.16
CA MET A 553 -2.98 10.21 25.98
C MET A 553 -2.71 10.99 24.68
N GLY A 554 -3.36 10.64 23.57
CA GLY A 554 -3.21 11.31 22.28
C GLY A 554 -3.63 12.78 22.32
N ASP A 555 -4.77 13.10 22.96
CA ASP A 555 -5.28 14.46 23.11
C ASP A 555 -4.37 15.30 24.01
N LEU A 556 -3.90 14.72 25.12
CA LEU A 556 -2.90 15.36 25.97
C LEU A 556 -1.65 15.69 25.15
N ILE A 557 -1.08 14.71 24.43
CA ILE A 557 0.10 14.91 23.57
C ILE A 557 -0.16 15.98 22.53
N HIS A 558 -1.32 16.01 21.88
CA HIS A 558 -1.68 17.02 20.89
C HIS A 558 -1.65 18.44 21.47
N HIS A 559 -2.29 18.69 22.61
CA HIS A 559 -2.29 20.02 23.22
C HIS A 559 -0.91 20.38 23.82
N ILE A 560 -0.16 19.42 24.36
CA ILE A 560 1.22 19.63 24.84
C ILE A 560 2.14 20.03 23.67
N THR A 561 2.10 19.29 22.56
CA THR A 561 2.94 19.55 21.38
C THR A 561 2.59 20.88 20.72
N ASN A 562 1.33 21.31 20.80
CA ASN A 562 0.87 22.61 20.31
C ASN A 562 0.99 23.76 21.31
N SER A 563 1.60 23.53 22.49
CA SER A 563 1.80 24.58 23.50
C SER A 563 0.48 25.21 23.98
N ASP A 564 -0.58 24.41 24.13
CA ASP A 564 -1.94 24.82 24.50
C ASP A 564 -2.31 24.33 25.93
N PRO A 565 -2.05 25.13 26.97
CA PRO A 565 -2.27 24.73 28.35
C PRO A 565 -3.75 24.70 28.74
N GLU A 566 -4.57 25.57 28.13
CA GLU A 566 -6.02 25.58 28.36
C GLU A 566 -6.66 24.32 27.78
N GLY A 567 -6.21 23.88 26.61
CA GLY A 567 -6.59 22.60 26.01
C GLY A 567 -6.23 21.40 26.89
N VAL A 568 -5.01 21.36 27.44
CA VAL A 568 -4.60 20.30 28.39
C VAL A 568 -5.52 20.26 29.61
N CYS A 569 -5.78 21.41 30.24
CA CYS A 569 -6.67 21.48 31.41
C CYS A 569 -8.09 21.04 31.10
N LYS A 570 -8.62 21.46 29.95
CA LYS A 570 -9.97 21.11 29.52
C LYS A 570 -10.10 19.61 29.27
N VAL A 571 -9.11 18.98 28.62
CA VAL A 571 -9.11 17.53 28.38
C VAL A 571 -9.10 16.73 29.69
N ILE A 572 -8.34 17.18 30.71
CA ILE A 572 -8.31 16.54 32.03
C ILE A 572 -9.65 16.72 32.78
N GLN A 573 -10.22 17.93 32.73
CA GLN A 573 -11.51 18.24 33.38
C GLN A 573 -12.69 17.54 32.71
N ASP A 574 -12.71 17.45 31.38
CA ASP A 574 -13.72 16.75 30.61
C ASP A 574 -13.75 15.24 30.93
N ARG A 575 -12.64 14.71 31.47
CA ARG A 575 -12.53 13.33 31.99
C ARG A 575 -12.95 13.17 33.46
N GLY A 576 -13.33 14.26 34.13
CA GLY A 576 -13.79 14.26 35.52
C GLY A 576 -12.67 14.26 36.55
N PHE A 577 -11.42 14.49 36.13
CA PHE A 577 -10.30 14.68 37.05
C PHE A 577 -10.20 16.16 37.41
N GLU A 578 -10.75 16.52 38.56
CA GLU A 578 -10.68 17.87 39.11
C GLU A 578 -9.67 17.90 40.27
N ASN A 579 -8.81 18.92 40.33
CA ASN A 579 -7.89 19.18 41.45
C ASN A 579 -6.79 18.12 41.69
N LEU A 580 -6.20 17.55 40.64
CA LEU A 580 -5.00 16.71 40.78
C LEU A 580 -3.80 17.53 41.26
N ASP A 581 -3.11 17.09 42.32
CA ASP A 581 -1.84 17.71 42.75
C ASP A 581 -0.70 17.24 41.84
N PRO A 582 -0.04 18.13 41.08
CA PRO A 582 1.02 17.75 40.15
C PRO A 582 2.26 17.17 40.83
N VAL A 583 2.54 17.55 42.08
CA VAL A 583 3.65 17.00 42.86
C VAL A 583 3.36 15.54 43.19
N GLU A 584 2.12 15.24 43.58
CA GLU A 584 1.69 13.88 43.89
C GLU A 584 1.58 13.02 42.63
N VAL A 585 1.11 13.56 41.50
CA VAL A 585 1.11 12.88 40.19
C VAL A 585 2.54 12.52 39.76
N HIS A 586 3.49 13.45 39.94
CA HIS A 586 4.89 13.20 39.61
C HIS A 586 5.52 12.14 40.52
N GLN A 587 5.23 12.18 41.83
CA GLN A 587 5.71 11.17 42.79
C GLN A 587 5.12 9.79 42.48
N ALA A 588 3.84 9.72 42.13
CA ALA A 588 3.19 8.48 41.72
C ALA A 588 3.84 7.90 40.46
N LEU A 589 4.07 8.71 39.43
CA LEU A 589 4.78 8.30 38.22
C LEU A 589 6.20 7.79 38.53
N GLN A 590 6.98 8.51 39.33
CA GLN A 590 8.33 8.05 39.72
C GLN A 590 8.27 6.71 40.48
N LYS A 591 7.29 6.54 41.36
CA LYS A 591 7.06 5.31 42.11
C LYS A 591 6.75 4.12 41.18
N PHE A 592 5.97 4.32 40.12
CA PHE A 592 5.60 3.28 39.15
C PHE A 592 6.68 3.01 38.09
N SER A 593 7.51 4.00 37.73
CA SER A 593 8.52 3.89 36.67
C SER A 593 9.90 3.41 37.15
N ILE A 594 10.18 3.39 38.46
CA ILE A 594 11.47 2.96 39.04
C ILE A 594 11.36 1.52 39.55
N PRO A 595 12.30 0.60 39.22
CA PRO A 595 12.30 -0.77 39.72
C PRO A 595 12.19 -0.84 41.25
N GLY A 596 11.12 -1.47 41.75
CA GLY A 596 10.75 -1.52 43.16
C GLY A 596 9.43 -2.29 43.38
N PRO A 597 8.89 -2.36 44.61
CA PRO A 597 7.69 -3.12 44.94
C PRO A 597 6.43 -2.67 44.16
N ASP A 598 6.41 -1.39 43.80
CA ASP A 598 5.31 -0.74 43.10
C ASP A 598 5.64 -0.51 41.61
N PHE A 599 6.71 -1.13 41.08
CA PHE A 599 7.10 -0.98 39.68
C PHE A 599 6.05 -1.58 38.75
N ASP A 600 5.64 -0.80 37.74
CA ASP A 600 4.70 -1.24 36.74
C ASP A 600 5.24 -0.93 35.34
N VAL A 601 5.46 -2.00 34.58
CA VAL A 601 6.08 -1.99 33.24
C VAL A 601 5.32 -1.10 32.24
N ARG A 602 4.02 -0.85 32.47
CA ARG A 602 3.21 0.04 31.63
C ARG A 602 3.70 1.49 31.70
N TYR A 603 4.14 1.94 32.88
CA TYR A 603 4.55 3.32 33.17
C TYR A 603 6.05 3.58 32.95
N ALA A 604 6.81 2.54 32.63
CA ALA A 604 8.25 2.57 32.58
C ALA A 604 8.82 2.78 31.16
N GLY A 605 7.99 2.70 30.10
CA GLY A 605 8.31 3.08 28.71
C GLY A 605 9.77 2.91 28.25
N GLY A 606 10.13 1.71 27.78
CA GLY A 606 11.47 1.41 27.27
C GLY A 606 11.70 -0.09 27.06
N SER A 607 12.79 -0.46 26.36
CA SER A 607 13.25 -1.85 26.25
C SER A 607 14.05 -2.23 27.50
N TYR A 608 13.63 -3.28 28.21
CA TYR A 608 14.30 -3.74 29.43
C TYR A 608 15.01 -5.08 29.23
N GLN A 609 16.22 -5.19 29.79
CA GLN A 609 16.95 -6.44 29.91
C GLN A 609 16.77 -6.98 31.33
N VAL A 610 15.98 -8.04 31.48
CA VAL A 610 15.90 -8.78 32.77
C VAL A 610 17.17 -9.62 32.89
N GLN A 611 18.01 -9.32 33.86
CA GLN A 611 19.20 -10.10 34.14
C GLN A 611 18.82 -11.25 35.09
N ASP A 612 18.23 -12.33 34.54
CA ASP A 612 18.07 -13.58 35.28
C ASP A 612 19.42 -14.33 35.28
N THR A 613 19.97 -14.55 36.47
CA THR A 613 21.25 -15.23 36.66
C THR A 613 21.18 -16.76 36.53
N THR A 614 20.02 -17.36 36.21
CA THR A 614 19.86 -18.83 36.40
C THR A 614 19.28 -19.68 35.28
N SER A 615 18.71 -19.16 34.17
CA SER A 615 18.41 -20.03 33.02
C SER A 615 18.10 -19.28 31.72
N THR A 616 18.61 -19.82 30.59
CA THR A 616 18.37 -19.56 29.15
C THR A 616 17.82 -18.19 28.70
N PRO A 617 18.48 -17.49 27.74
CA PRO A 617 18.15 -16.11 27.42
C PRO A 617 16.85 -16.00 26.62
N VAL A 618 15.82 -15.43 27.23
CA VAL A 618 14.70 -14.82 26.50
C VAL A 618 15.25 -13.57 25.80
N LYS A 619 15.28 -13.59 24.47
CA LYS A 619 15.60 -12.41 23.65
C LYS A 619 14.30 -11.64 23.36
N GLU A 620 14.19 -10.49 24.01
CA GLU A 620 13.26 -9.38 23.75
C GLU A 620 11.87 -9.46 24.40
N LEU A 621 11.59 -8.45 25.23
CA LEU A 621 10.25 -8.07 25.67
C LEU A 621 9.75 -6.96 24.72
N PHE A 622 8.73 -7.25 23.91
CA PHE A 622 8.16 -6.31 22.96
C PHE A 622 7.25 -5.28 23.66
N VAL A 623 7.53 -3.99 23.45
CA VAL A 623 6.61 -2.90 23.76
C VAL A 623 6.19 -2.25 22.44
N HIS A 624 4.88 -2.15 22.22
CA HIS A 624 4.27 -1.63 21.00
C HIS A 624 4.74 -0.19 20.70
N SER A 625 5.07 0.11 19.44
CA SER A 625 5.75 1.35 19.00
C SER A 625 5.04 2.65 19.40
N ARG A 626 3.70 2.65 19.50
CA ARG A 626 2.91 3.79 20.02
C ARG A 626 3.30 4.27 21.42
N TYR A 627 3.91 3.42 22.26
CA TYR A 627 4.20 3.75 23.67
C TYR A 627 5.68 4.08 23.92
N ARG A 628 6.52 4.06 22.86
CA ARG A 628 7.98 4.24 22.97
C ARG A 628 8.39 5.70 23.23
N ASP A 629 7.55 6.65 22.85
CA ASP A 629 7.84 8.09 22.96
C ASP A 629 7.29 8.75 24.22
N ILE A 630 6.56 8.02 25.06
CA ILE A 630 5.88 8.56 26.24
C ILE A 630 6.89 9.08 27.28
N LEU A 631 7.97 8.36 27.57
CA LEU A 631 8.91 8.82 28.60
C LEU A 631 9.77 10.02 28.17
N ARG A 632 10.09 10.12 26.88
CA ARG A 632 10.83 11.26 26.31
C ARG A 632 9.95 12.51 26.21
N ALA A 633 8.67 12.35 25.85
CA ALA A 633 7.70 13.44 25.86
C ALA A 633 7.36 13.91 27.30
N TYR A 634 7.28 12.99 28.26
CA TYR A 634 6.97 13.33 29.66
C TYR A 634 8.13 13.98 30.41
N SER A 635 9.39 13.54 30.21
CA SER A 635 10.54 14.15 30.90
C SER A 635 10.96 15.49 30.31
N ASP A 636 10.93 15.61 28.98
CA ASP A 636 11.53 16.75 28.28
C ASP A 636 10.50 17.85 27.95
N TYR A 637 9.20 17.52 27.86
CA TYR A 637 8.15 18.48 27.46
C TYR A 637 6.99 18.62 28.46
N PHE A 638 6.56 17.60 29.20
CA PHE A 638 5.40 17.72 30.09
C PHE A 638 5.69 18.44 31.42
N MET A 639 6.82 18.14 32.08
CA MET A 639 7.21 18.76 33.36
C MET A 639 7.49 20.28 33.31
N PRO A 640 8.06 20.84 32.22
CA PRO A 640 8.15 22.29 32.04
C PRO A 640 6.79 22.99 31.93
N TRP A 641 5.79 22.33 31.33
CA TRP A 641 4.44 22.89 31.12
C TRP A 641 3.57 22.84 32.38
N VAL A 642 3.68 21.76 33.17
CA VAL A 642 3.10 21.69 34.52
C VAL A 642 3.69 22.77 35.44
N ARG A 643 4.96 23.15 35.25
CA ARG A 643 5.57 24.30 35.93
C ARG A 643 5.08 25.66 35.40
N ALA A 644 4.79 25.78 34.11
CA ALA A 644 4.30 27.01 33.48
C ALA A 644 2.83 27.34 33.85
N LEU A 645 2.04 26.34 34.25
CA LEU A 645 0.68 26.52 34.78
C LEU A 645 0.64 27.13 36.21
N ILE A 646 1.80 27.39 36.84
CA ILE A 646 1.93 27.97 38.20
C ILE A 646 2.88 29.19 38.21
N CYS A 647 2.87 30.01 37.15
CA CYS A 647 3.36 31.40 37.21
C CYS A 647 2.33 32.36 36.65
#